data_AF-A0A1W9LHS3-F1
#
_entry.id   AF-A0A1W9LHS3-F1
#
_cell.length_a   1.000
_cell.length_b   1.000
_cell.length_c   1.000
_cell.angle_alpha   90.00
_cell.angle_beta   90.00
_cell.angle_gamma   90.00
#
_symmetry.space_group_name_H-M   'P 1'
#
loop_
_entity.id
_entity.type
_entity.pdbx_description
1 polymer ?
#
loop_
_entity_poly.entity_id
_entity_poly.type
_entity_poly.pdbx_seq_one_letter_code
_entity_poly.pdbx_strand_id
1 'polypeptide(L)'
;MEQRYPDIKIPDTAFERVFDYFDQYDWTLDPARTVKKTGDKEEINPDILGYIFEKYINQKQMGAYYTKEDITEYISKNTVIPFLFEAARSKCKVAFENPGGPTVWNFLATDPDRYLYPAVKHGVIGDDGTAVFETDLPDFVQTSMHDPKARMFDNRYNLQQAPANDSIRLVTETWREYACRRNRCLEIREKLQNSNVHDINDLITLNLDIRQFAQDAIENCEGPDLLRAFWHTINGHIPEKSNEKHQNGITILDPTCGSGAFLFAALNILEPLYEACLDRMAAFVEDLDRSSEKHRPEKYSDFRKVLKQVEDHPNRRYYIFKNIILNNLFGVDIMEEAVEICKLRLFLKLVAQVEPDSNKENFGIEPLPDIDFNIRTGNTLVGYTTADEVRRVFKEDSHKQGKLLFGETLSAYQRFEEQVELSDAAFRQFRAMQTKQGMDPKEFSGTKQTLRERLKALEDELNDYLAREYGIKVNKKTDYDKWLKTHQPFHWFVEFYGIMQSGGFDVIIGNPPYVEYNKVRGTYSINNYKTIECSNLYAFMSDRSLRLITDGGGFGFIVPISIVCTQRMKAIQEQISSATHSTWFSNYAERPGKLFVGAEVLLTIILSRCAARKHSNFYTTGFTKWTSEERALLFEQVSYSLLKKKPKPYIIPKFMNAIESKILEKLVACE
;
A
#
# COMPACT_ATOMS: atom_id res chain seq x y z
N MET A 1 25.18 -18.03 20.08
CA MET A 1 26.23 -18.08 21.11
C MET A 1 26.20 -19.43 21.84
N GLU A 2 25.01 -19.88 22.26
CA GLU A 2 24.77 -21.18 22.93
C GLU A 2 25.24 -22.40 22.11
N GLN A 3 25.01 -22.44 20.80
CA GLN A 3 25.54 -23.52 19.94
C GLN A 3 27.08 -23.59 19.91
N ARG A 4 27.76 -22.45 20.15
CA ARG A 4 29.22 -22.34 20.14
C ARG A 4 29.85 -22.51 21.52
N TYR A 5 29.08 -22.28 22.58
CA TYR A 5 29.49 -22.35 23.98
C TYR A 5 28.37 -22.99 24.82
N PRO A 6 28.15 -24.32 24.70
CA PRO A 6 27.02 -25.00 25.33
C PRO A 6 27.07 -24.96 26.88
N ASP A 7 28.26 -24.75 27.45
CA ASP A 7 28.47 -24.66 28.90
C ASP A 7 28.53 -23.21 29.41
N ILE A 8 28.21 -22.21 28.58
CA ILE A 8 28.27 -20.82 29.01
C ILE A 8 27.25 -20.55 30.12
N LYS A 9 27.75 -20.15 31.30
CA LYS A 9 26.92 -19.68 32.41
C LYS A 9 27.10 -18.19 32.54
N ILE A 10 26.09 -17.45 32.10
CA ILE A 10 26.04 -16.00 32.29
C ILE A 10 25.34 -15.76 33.64
N PRO A 11 25.99 -15.09 34.61
CA PRO A 11 25.36 -14.80 35.90
C PRO A 11 24.22 -13.78 35.73
N ASP A 12 23.14 -13.92 36.50
CA ASP A 12 21.97 -13.02 36.45
C ASP A 12 22.36 -11.55 36.65
N THR A 13 23.39 -11.29 37.47
CA THR A 13 23.95 -9.95 37.71
C THR A 13 24.49 -9.26 36.46
N ALA A 14 24.84 -10.02 35.41
CA ALA A 14 25.23 -9.44 34.12
C ALA A 14 24.06 -8.74 33.41
N PHE A 15 22.81 -9.12 33.73
CA PHE A 15 21.60 -8.58 33.14
C PHE A 15 20.93 -7.49 33.99
N GLU A 16 21.26 -7.38 35.28
CA GLU A 16 20.70 -6.35 36.18
C GLU A 16 20.81 -4.94 35.58
N ARG A 17 21.99 -4.56 35.08
CA ARG A 17 22.18 -3.24 34.44
C ARG A 17 21.36 -3.04 33.17
N VAL A 18 21.02 -4.12 32.47
CA VAL A 18 20.21 -4.08 31.25
C VAL A 18 18.73 -3.93 31.63
N PHE A 19 18.26 -4.69 32.62
CA PHE A 19 16.90 -4.57 33.15
C PHE A 19 16.67 -3.22 33.83
N ASP A 20 17.58 -2.76 34.69
CA ASP A 20 17.53 -1.44 35.32
C ASP A 20 17.45 -0.29 34.29
N TYR A 21 18.09 -0.47 33.12
CA TYR A 21 17.99 0.47 32.02
C TYR A 21 16.60 0.41 31.36
N PHE A 22 16.09 -0.78 31.07
CA PHE A 22 14.78 -0.96 30.46
C PHE A 22 13.60 -0.63 31.38
N ASP A 23 13.75 -0.76 32.69
CA ASP A 23 12.75 -0.40 33.72
C ASP A 23 12.56 1.14 33.86
N GLN A 24 13.48 1.92 33.27
CA GLN A 24 13.33 3.38 33.13
C GLN A 24 12.30 3.76 32.07
N TYR A 25 11.88 2.80 31.23
CA TYR A 25 10.95 2.99 30.14
C TYR A 25 9.61 2.31 30.43
N ASP A 26 8.53 2.92 29.94
CA ASP A 26 7.20 2.28 29.98
C ASP A 26 7.02 1.45 28.71
N TRP A 27 6.87 0.14 28.88
CA TRP A 27 6.65 -0.79 27.78
C TRP A 27 5.17 -0.84 27.44
N THR A 28 4.83 -0.45 26.22
CA THR A 28 3.46 -0.50 25.72
C THR A 28 3.39 -1.24 24.40
N LEU A 29 2.39 -2.10 24.27
CA LEU A 29 2.02 -2.71 23.00
C LEU A 29 0.95 -1.89 22.26
N ASP A 30 0.43 -0.85 22.91
CA ASP A 30 -0.62 0.02 22.37
C ASP A 30 0.00 1.29 21.73
N PRO A 31 -0.03 1.43 20.39
CA PRO A 31 0.44 2.65 19.72
C PRO A 31 -0.51 3.84 19.90
N ALA A 32 -1.77 3.65 20.33
CA ALA A 32 -2.74 4.73 20.53
C ALA A 32 -2.51 5.52 21.84
N ARG A 33 -1.62 5.04 22.72
CA ARG A 33 -1.27 5.72 23.98
C ARG A 33 -0.35 6.93 23.84
N THR A 34 0.04 7.30 22.62
CA THR A 34 1.04 8.35 22.31
C THR A 34 0.73 9.78 22.79
N VAL A 35 -0.36 10.02 23.52
CA VAL A 35 -0.59 11.30 24.22
C VAL A 35 0.28 11.34 25.47
N LYS A 36 1.56 11.74 25.30
CA LYS A 36 2.45 12.11 26.41
C LYS A 36 1.75 13.13 27.31
N LYS A 37 1.40 12.75 28.54
CA LYS A 37 1.10 13.73 29.59
C LYS A 37 2.41 14.25 30.15
N THR A 38 2.39 15.48 30.65
CA THR A 38 3.58 16.10 31.24
C THR A 38 3.95 15.34 32.51
N GLY A 39 4.99 14.51 32.47
CA GLY A 39 5.44 13.67 33.58
C GLY A 39 5.60 12.17 33.29
N ASP A 40 5.19 11.68 32.11
CA ASP A 40 5.33 10.26 31.74
C ASP A 40 6.79 9.89 31.41
N LYS A 41 7.18 8.64 31.67
CA LYS A 41 8.49 8.07 31.27
C LYS A 41 8.59 7.99 29.74
N GLU A 42 9.81 7.78 29.22
CA GLU A 42 9.98 7.48 27.79
C GLU A 42 9.32 6.11 27.48
N GLU A 43 8.42 6.05 26.49
CA GLU A 43 7.72 4.82 26.12
C GLU A 43 8.51 3.99 25.11
N ILE A 44 8.52 2.67 25.28
CA ILE A 44 9.00 1.71 24.29
C ILE A 44 7.82 0.94 23.71
N ASN A 45 7.66 1.01 22.39
CA ASN A 45 6.63 0.28 21.64
C ASN A 45 7.25 -0.54 20.48
N PRO A 46 6.50 -1.48 19.86
CA PRO A 46 7.00 -2.27 18.75
C PRO A 46 7.49 -1.47 17.53
N ASP A 47 7.09 -0.20 17.38
CA ASP A 47 7.54 0.67 16.28
C ASP A 47 9.00 1.13 16.47
N ILE A 48 9.49 1.16 17.71
CA ILE A 48 10.90 1.44 18.02
C ILE A 48 11.81 0.40 17.38
N LEU A 49 11.41 -0.89 17.34
CA LEU A 49 12.21 -1.93 16.69
C LEU A 49 12.42 -1.63 15.21
N GLY A 50 11.35 -1.21 14.52
CA GLY A 50 11.43 -0.80 13.12
C GLY A 50 12.30 0.45 12.93
N TYR A 51 12.12 1.45 13.80
CA TYR A 51 12.92 2.67 13.79
C TYR A 51 14.42 2.40 14.01
N ILE A 52 14.77 1.55 14.98
CA ILE A 52 16.17 1.19 15.28
C ILE A 52 16.77 0.44 14.10
N PHE A 53 16.08 -0.57 13.57
CA PHE A 53 16.56 -1.34 12.43
C PHE A 53 16.84 -0.43 11.23
N GLU A 54 15.89 0.43 10.88
CA GLU A 54 16.01 1.27 9.69
C GLU A 54 17.06 2.39 9.84
N LYS A 55 17.16 2.99 11.04
CA LYS A 55 18.13 4.06 11.31
C LYS A 55 19.56 3.57 11.43
N TYR A 56 19.79 2.42 12.07
CA TYR A 56 21.15 1.98 12.40
C TYR A 56 21.73 0.98 11.41
N ILE A 57 20.91 0.18 10.73
CA ILE A 57 21.36 -0.86 9.81
C ILE A 57 21.20 -0.41 8.34
N ASN A 58 20.05 0.18 8.00
CA ASN A 58 19.64 0.37 6.59
C ASN A 58 20.11 1.70 5.94
N GLN A 59 20.13 2.80 6.69
CA GLN A 59 20.44 4.14 6.13
C GLN A 59 21.85 4.28 5.51
N LYS A 60 22.86 3.56 6.00
CA LYS A 60 24.26 3.76 5.56
C LYS A 60 24.70 2.92 4.36
N GLN A 61 24.03 1.80 4.05
CA GLN A 61 24.49 0.86 3.02
C GLN A 61 23.55 0.72 1.83
N MET A 62 22.23 0.84 1.99
CA MET A 62 21.25 0.39 0.97
C MET A 62 20.26 1.46 0.48
N GLY A 63 20.35 2.70 0.97
CA GLY A 63 19.48 3.80 0.54
C GLY A 63 17.99 3.60 0.85
N ALA A 64 17.68 2.76 1.85
CA ALA A 64 16.36 2.61 2.44
C ALA A 64 16.19 3.63 3.58
N TYR A 65 15.05 4.32 3.61
CA TYR A 65 14.75 5.39 4.57
C TYR A 65 13.50 5.05 5.37
N TYR A 66 13.56 5.32 6.67
CA TYR A 66 12.38 5.22 7.52
C TYR A 66 11.28 6.16 7.05
N THR A 67 10.11 5.57 6.80
CA THR A 67 8.94 6.26 6.28
C THR A 67 7.95 6.46 7.41
N LYS A 68 7.70 7.72 7.76
CA LYS A 68 6.78 8.09 8.84
C LYS A 68 5.34 7.70 8.50
N GLU A 69 4.55 7.50 9.55
CA GLU A 69 3.15 7.04 9.49
C GLU A 69 2.26 7.92 8.60
N ASP A 70 2.41 9.24 8.66
CA ASP A 70 1.64 10.16 7.81
C ASP A 70 1.87 9.94 6.30
N ILE A 71 3.08 9.56 5.89
CA ILE A 71 3.41 9.22 4.50
C ILE A 71 2.84 7.84 4.15
N THR A 72 3.07 6.82 5.00
CA THR A 72 2.61 5.46 4.72
C THR A 72 1.09 5.38 4.71
N GLU A 73 0.41 6.09 5.62
CA GLU A 73 -1.05 6.22 5.67
C GLU A 73 -1.59 6.91 4.42
N TYR A 74 -1.03 8.08 4.03
CA TYR A 74 -1.46 8.80 2.84
C TYR A 74 -1.38 7.93 1.59
N ILE A 75 -0.28 7.20 1.41
CA ILE A 75 -0.08 6.30 0.27
C ILE A 75 -1.04 5.11 0.34
N SER A 76 -1.16 4.47 1.51
CA SER A 76 -1.96 3.26 1.69
C SER A 76 -3.44 3.53 1.47
N LYS A 77 -4.01 4.57 2.10
CA LYS A 77 -5.45 4.88 1.97
C LYS A 77 -5.84 5.22 0.54
N ASN A 78 -4.99 5.99 -0.17
CA ASN A 78 -5.25 6.40 -1.54
C ASN A 78 -4.87 5.35 -2.61
N THR A 79 -4.41 4.17 -2.20
CA THR A 79 -4.14 3.04 -3.12
C THR A 79 -5.06 1.86 -2.84
N VAL A 80 -5.29 1.54 -1.56
CA VAL A 80 -6.13 0.41 -1.10
C VAL A 80 -7.61 0.67 -1.32
N ILE A 81 -8.13 1.80 -0.83
CA ILE A 81 -9.59 2.07 -0.86
C ILE A 81 -10.12 2.20 -2.30
N PRO A 82 -9.44 2.89 -3.24
CA PRO A 82 -9.87 2.93 -4.63
C PRO A 82 -10.00 1.54 -5.28
N PHE A 83 -9.10 0.61 -4.95
CA PHE A 83 -9.22 -0.77 -5.42
C PHE A 83 -10.47 -1.45 -4.85
N LEU A 84 -10.69 -1.33 -3.53
CA LEU A 84 -11.87 -1.92 -2.87
C LEU A 84 -13.19 -1.44 -3.47
N PHE A 85 -13.30 -0.15 -3.74
CA PHE A 85 -14.50 0.45 -4.34
C PHE A 85 -14.74 -0.03 -5.78
N GLU A 86 -13.69 -0.12 -6.60
CA GLU A 86 -13.83 -0.58 -7.98
C GLU A 86 -14.19 -2.08 -8.03
N ALA A 87 -13.57 -2.88 -7.17
CA ALA A 87 -13.91 -4.29 -7.01
C ALA A 87 -15.34 -4.47 -6.49
N ALA A 88 -15.78 -3.68 -5.51
CA ALA A 88 -17.15 -3.70 -5.02
C ALA A 88 -18.16 -3.27 -6.09
N ARG A 89 -17.85 -2.22 -6.87
CA ARG A 89 -18.66 -1.76 -8.01
C ARG A 89 -18.83 -2.84 -9.08
N SER A 90 -17.78 -3.62 -9.36
CA SER A 90 -17.86 -4.73 -10.31
C SER A 90 -18.84 -5.84 -9.87
N LYS A 91 -19.01 -6.01 -8.55
CA LYS A 91 -19.88 -7.03 -7.93
C LYS A 91 -21.29 -6.52 -7.65
N CYS A 92 -21.45 -5.24 -7.29
CA CYS A 92 -22.72 -4.62 -6.90
C CYS A 92 -22.93 -3.30 -7.64
N LYS A 93 -23.10 -3.37 -8.96
CA LYS A 93 -23.17 -2.19 -9.83
C LYS A 93 -24.28 -1.20 -9.44
N VAL A 94 -25.43 -1.71 -9.00
CA VAL A 94 -26.60 -0.90 -8.61
C VAL A 94 -26.30 0.05 -7.44
N ALA A 95 -25.38 -0.30 -6.53
CA ALA A 95 -25.02 0.59 -5.43
C ALA A 95 -24.24 1.84 -5.88
N PHE A 96 -23.62 1.81 -7.06
CA PHE A 96 -22.79 2.89 -7.60
C PHE A 96 -23.43 3.56 -8.81
N GLU A 97 -24.29 2.85 -9.53
CA GLU A 97 -24.95 3.29 -10.76
C GLU A 97 -26.43 2.94 -10.68
N ASN A 98 -27.25 3.88 -10.20
CA ASN A 98 -28.70 3.72 -10.06
C ASN A 98 -29.44 4.93 -10.64
N PRO A 99 -29.81 4.92 -11.92
CA PRO A 99 -30.53 6.03 -12.52
C PRO A 99 -31.87 6.29 -11.81
N GLY A 100 -31.95 7.40 -11.06
CA GLY A 100 -33.16 7.81 -10.33
C GLY A 100 -33.31 7.23 -8.91
N GLY A 101 -32.32 6.49 -8.41
CA GLY A 101 -32.29 5.99 -7.03
C GLY A 101 -31.01 6.39 -6.29
N PRO A 102 -30.91 6.09 -4.98
CA PRO A 102 -29.72 6.39 -4.20
C PRO A 102 -28.55 5.49 -4.63
N THR A 103 -27.35 6.04 -4.47
CA THR A 103 -26.03 5.43 -4.68
C THR A 103 -25.12 5.80 -3.51
N VAL A 104 -23.98 5.14 -3.38
CA VAL A 104 -22.96 5.51 -2.37
C VAL A 104 -22.48 6.97 -2.49
N TRP A 105 -22.58 7.58 -3.68
CA TRP A 105 -22.17 8.97 -3.89
C TRP A 105 -23.09 9.98 -3.21
N ASN A 106 -24.32 9.59 -2.87
CA ASN A 106 -25.27 10.47 -2.18
C ASN A 106 -24.81 10.89 -0.78
N PHE A 107 -23.93 10.10 -0.14
CA PHE A 107 -23.30 10.49 1.11
C PHE A 107 -22.54 11.81 0.99
N LEU A 108 -21.81 12.00 -0.12
CA LEU A 108 -21.04 13.23 -0.37
C LEU A 108 -21.94 14.47 -0.48
N ALA A 109 -23.11 14.33 -1.09
CA ALA A 109 -24.06 15.44 -1.26
C ALA A 109 -24.83 15.75 0.03
N THR A 110 -25.10 14.72 0.85
CA THR A 110 -25.90 14.85 2.08
C THR A 110 -25.13 15.55 3.19
N ASP A 111 -23.84 15.21 3.36
CA ASP A 111 -22.97 15.80 4.37
C ASP A 111 -21.55 16.03 3.78
N PRO A 112 -21.37 17.08 2.95
CA PRO A 112 -20.10 17.32 2.27
C PRO A 112 -18.96 17.63 3.25
N ASP A 113 -19.26 18.26 4.38
CA ASP A 113 -18.27 18.77 5.33
C ASP A 113 -17.63 17.63 6.15
N ARG A 114 -18.32 16.49 6.27
CA ARG A 114 -17.80 15.26 6.86
C ARG A 114 -16.58 14.69 6.15
N TYR A 115 -16.46 14.92 4.84
CA TYR A 115 -15.38 14.37 4.01
C TYR A 115 -14.27 15.40 3.73
N LEU A 116 -14.39 16.62 4.27
CA LEU A 116 -13.35 17.63 4.21
C LEU A 116 -12.44 17.52 5.44
N TYR A 117 -11.12 17.45 5.21
CA TYR A 117 -10.16 17.46 6.31
C TYR A 117 -10.27 18.73 7.17
N PRO A 118 -10.01 18.65 8.49
CA PRO A 118 -10.00 19.80 9.38
C PRO A 118 -9.20 20.99 8.86
N ALA A 119 -8.00 20.77 8.30
CA ALA A 119 -7.19 21.85 7.74
C ALA A 119 -7.89 22.58 6.59
N VAL A 120 -8.65 21.86 5.75
CA VAL A 120 -9.34 22.44 4.59
C VAL A 120 -10.45 23.40 5.05
N LYS A 121 -11.21 23.01 6.07
CA LYS A 121 -12.36 23.77 6.59
C LYS A 121 -12.03 24.85 7.62
N HIS A 122 -10.84 24.81 8.25
CA HIS A 122 -10.42 25.76 9.29
C HIS A 122 -10.62 27.22 8.90
N GLY A 123 -11.44 27.95 9.65
CA GLY A 123 -11.77 29.36 9.38
C GLY A 123 -12.61 29.62 8.13
N VAL A 124 -13.07 28.57 7.43
CA VAL A 124 -13.89 28.67 6.21
C VAL A 124 -15.32 28.22 6.46
N ILE A 125 -15.50 27.12 7.20
CA ILE A 125 -16.80 26.55 7.60
C ILE A 125 -16.84 26.55 9.12
N GLY A 126 -17.87 27.18 9.70
CA GLY A 126 -18.10 27.23 11.14
C GLY A 126 -18.60 25.89 11.69
N ASP A 127 -18.61 25.76 13.02
CA ASP A 127 -19.01 24.53 13.71
C ASP A 127 -20.49 24.14 13.45
N ASP A 128 -21.32 25.12 13.09
CA ASP A 128 -22.72 24.94 12.70
C ASP A 128 -22.89 24.59 11.20
N GLY A 129 -21.79 24.40 10.46
CA GLY A 129 -21.79 24.13 9.02
C GLY A 129 -22.02 25.36 8.15
N THR A 130 -22.14 26.56 8.73
CA THR A 130 -22.28 27.78 7.93
C THR A 130 -20.93 28.20 7.34
N ALA A 131 -20.91 28.66 6.09
CA ALA A 131 -19.69 29.23 5.53
C ALA A 131 -19.45 30.60 6.18
N VAL A 132 -18.25 30.83 6.72
CA VAL A 132 -17.84 32.14 7.26
C VAL A 132 -18.08 33.20 6.19
N PHE A 133 -18.78 34.29 6.47
CA PHE A 133 -19.08 35.28 5.45
C PHE A 133 -17.84 36.11 5.13
N GLU A 134 -17.74 36.57 3.88
CA GLU A 134 -16.62 37.45 3.50
C GLU A 134 -16.64 38.75 4.32
N THR A 135 -17.83 39.24 4.70
CA THR A 135 -18.02 40.41 5.57
C THR A 135 -17.43 40.25 6.97
N ASP A 136 -17.17 39.01 7.40
CA ASP A 136 -16.58 38.71 8.71
C ASP A 136 -15.04 38.71 8.64
N LEU A 137 -14.47 38.78 7.44
CA LEU A 137 -13.03 38.90 7.24
C LEU A 137 -12.58 40.36 7.38
N PRO A 138 -11.30 40.65 7.69
CA PRO A 138 -10.81 42.03 7.74
C PRO A 138 -11.01 42.76 6.41
N ASP A 139 -11.42 44.04 6.42
CA ASP A 139 -11.75 44.84 5.23
C ASP A 139 -10.67 44.79 4.13
N PHE A 140 -9.38 44.80 4.54
CA PHE A 140 -8.27 44.74 3.59
C PHE A 140 -8.18 43.40 2.86
N VAL A 141 -8.61 42.30 3.51
CA VAL A 141 -8.69 40.96 2.93
C VAL A 141 -9.83 40.91 1.91
N GLN A 142 -11.02 41.37 2.28
CA GLN A 142 -12.19 41.45 1.39
C GLN A 142 -11.82 42.18 0.09
N THR A 143 -11.20 43.36 0.22
CA THR A 143 -10.76 44.16 -0.94
C THR A 143 -9.71 43.43 -1.77
N SER A 144 -8.69 42.86 -1.11
CA SER A 144 -7.54 42.22 -1.78
C SER A 144 -7.90 40.90 -2.48
N MET A 145 -8.92 40.18 -2.03
CA MET A 145 -9.40 38.96 -2.67
C MET A 145 -9.91 39.24 -4.10
N HIS A 146 -10.57 40.39 -4.31
CA HIS A 146 -11.22 40.70 -5.59
C HIS A 146 -10.44 41.66 -6.48
N ASP A 147 -9.65 42.58 -5.93
CA ASP A 147 -8.89 43.55 -6.72
C ASP A 147 -7.38 43.19 -6.83
N PRO A 148 -6.90 42.77 -8.03
CA PRO A 148 -5.48 42.56 -8.29
C PRO A 148 -4.58 43.75 -7.94
N LYS A 149 -5.04 44.98 -8.17
CA LYS A 149 -4.24 46.18 -7.91
C LYS A 149 -4.10 46.44 -6.42
N ALA A 150 -5.19 46.30 -5.65
CA ALA A 150 -5.16 46.40 -4.19
C ALA A 150 -4.22 45.35 -3.57
N ARG A 151 -4.33 44.08 -3.99
CA ARG A 151 -3.48 43.03 -3.41
C ARG A 151 -2.01 43.12 -3.82
N MET A 152 -1.66 43.71 -4.97
CA MET A 152 -0.28 43.66 -5.47
C MET A 152 0.74 44.28 -4.50
N PHE A 153 0.32 45.25 -3.69
CA PHE A 153 1.20 45.97 -2.76
C PHE A 153 0.83 45.79 -1.28
N ASP A 154 -0.18 44.98 -0.95
CA ASP A 154 -0.54 44.75 0.46
C ASP A 154 0.33 43.65 1.07
N ASN A 155 1.34 44.05 1.84
CA ASN A 155 2.22 43.11 2.54
C ASN A 155 1.49 42.30 3.63
N ARG A 156 0.41 42.83 4.21
CA ARG A 156 -0.40 42.06 5.18
C ARG A 156 -1.08 40.91 4.46
N TYR A 157 -1.59 41.15 3.25
CA TYR A 157 -2.25 40.11 2.48
C TYR A 157 -1.27 39.04 1.97
N ASN A 158 -0.11 39.46 1.45
CA ASN A 158 0.82 38.57 0.76
C ASN A 158 1.87 37.90 1.64
N LEU A 159 2.28 38.52 2.76
CA LEU A 159 3.48 38.11 3.51
C LEU A 159 3.22 37.86 5.00
N GLN A 160 2.13 38.38 5.56
CA GLN A 160 1.85 38.18 6.99
C GLN A 160 1.39 36.75 7.25
N GLN A 161 2.29 35.95 7.82
CA GLN A 161 2.02 34.59 8.27
C GLN A 161 1.20 34.59 9.56
N ALA A 162 0.32 33.60 9.69
CA ALA A 162 -0.47 33.39 10.90
C ALA A 162 0.33 32.67 12.00
N PRO A 163 0.12 33.01 13.29
CA PRO A 163 0.62 32.22 14.40
C PRO A 163 -0.11 30.86 14.50
N ALA A 164 0.43 29.93 15.29
CA ALA A 164 -0.14 28.58 15.43
C ALA A 164 -1.59 28.54 15.97
N ASN A 165 -2.01 29.56 16.72
CA ASN A 165 -3.32 29.64 17.37
C ASN A 165 -4.27 30.64 16.68
N ASP A 166 -4.06 30.93 15.39
CA ASP A 166 -4.95 31.81 14.62
C ASP A 166 -6.32 31.14 14.40
N SER A 167 -7.40 31.86 14.68
CA SER A 167 -8.76 31.32 14.63
C SER A 167 -9.31 31.16 13.21
N ILE A 168 -8.66 31.75 12.20
CA ILE A 168 -9.13 31.76 10.80
C ILE A 168 -8.13 31.05 9.90
N ARG A 169 -6.84 31.36 10.07
CA ARG A 169 -5.77 30.88 9.22
C ARG A 169 -5.06 29.70 9.87
N LEU A 170 -4.49 28.83 9.06
CA LEU A 170 -3.62 27.77 9.56
C LEU A 170 -2.27 28.33 9.96
N VAL A 171 -1.51 27.59 10.78
CA VAL A 171 -0.15 27.98 11.14
C VAL A 171 0.67 28.33 9.90
N THR A 172 1.42 29.43 9.99
CA THR A 172 2.26 30.02 8.92
C THR A 172 1.55 30.45 7.63
N GLU A 173 0.24 30.26 7.52
CA GLU A 173 -0.55 30.61 6.34
C GLU A 173 -0.69 32.14 6.20
N THR A 174 -0.47 32.64 4.99
CA THR A 174 -0.75 34.04 4.62
C THR A 174 -2.22 34.24 4.25
N TRP A 175 -2.72 35.48 4.26
CA TRP A 175 -4.09 35.76 3.81
C TRP A 175 -4.33 35.38 2.34
N ARG A 176 -3.30 35.46 1.50
CA ARG A 176 -3.35 34.98 0.12
C ARG A 176 -3.55 33.47 0.04
N GLU A 177 -2.82 32.71 0.84
CA GLU A 177 -2.96 31.25 0.91
C GLU A 177 -4.32 30.86 1.50
N TYR A 178 -4.76 31.54 2.55
CA TYR A 178 -6.10 31.39 3.11
C TYR A 178 -7.19 31.63 2.05
N ALA A 179 -7.11 32.72 1.28
CA ALA A 179 -8.10 32.99 0.23
C ALA A 179 -8.12 31.88 -0.84
N CYS A 180 -6.96 31.36 -1.24
CA CYS A 180 -6.86 30.22 -2.15
C CYS A 180 -7.50 28.95 -1.55
N ARG A 181 -7.20 28.65 -0.28
CA ARG A 181 -7.75 27.49 0.43
C ARG A 181 -9.26 27.62 0.63
N ARG A 182 -9.73 28.80 1.02
CA ARG A 182 -11.16 29.14 1.16
C ARG A 182 -11.92 28.92 -0.13
N ASN A 183 -11.45 29.49 -1.24
CA ASN A 183 -12.11 29.33 -2.54
C ASN A 183 -12.15 27.86 -2.95
N ARG A 184 -11.04 27.14 -2.79
CA ARG A 184 -11.00 25.69 -3.06
C ARG A 184 -11.98 24.90 -2.18
N CYS A 185 -12.04 25.19 -0.88
CA CYS A 185 -12.94 24.53 0.06
C CYS A 185 -14.40 24.72 -0.36
N LEU A 186 -14.81 25.96 -0.68
CA LEU A 186 -16.17 26.28 -1.14
C LEU A 186 -16.49 25.64 -2.49
N GLU A 187 -15.54 25.65 -3.45
CA GLU A 187 -15.71 25.00 -4.76
C GLU A 187 -15.86 23.48 -4.63
N ILE A 188 -15.11 22.83 -3.73
CA ILE A 188 -15.26 21.40 -3.47
C ILE A 188 -16.62 21.14 -2.84
N ARG A 189 -16.98 21.89 -1.80
CA ARG A 189 -18.27 21.77 -1.10
C ARG A 189 -19.45 21.87 -2.07
N GLU A 190 -19.44 22.88 -2.95
CA GLU A 190 -20.45 23.06 -3.98
C GLU A 190 -20.50 21.87 -4.96
N LYS A 191 -19.36 21.34 -5.40
CA LYS A 191 -19.31 20.15 -6.26
C LYS A 191 -19.92 18.92 -5.60
N LEU A 192 -19.68 18.73 -4.30
CA LEU A 192 -20.25 17.62 -3.55
C LEU A 192 -21.77 17.76 -3.41
N GLN A 193 -22.26 18.94 -3.02
CA GLN A 193 -23.69 19.25 -2.91
C GLN A 193 -24.44 19.06 -4.23
N ASN A 194 -23.83 19.49 -5.34
CA ASN A 194 -24.39 19.33 -6.68
C ASN A 194 -24.26 17.91 -7.25
N SER A 195 -23.77 16.94 -6.46
CA SER A 195 -23.59 15.55 -6.87
C SER A 195 -22.73 15.41 -8.13
N ASN A 196 -21.65 16.20 -8.26
CA ASN A 196 -20.76 16.15 -9.43
C ASN A 196 -19.60 15.14 -9.28
N VAL A 197 -19.61 14.33 -8.22
CA VAL A 197 -18.55 13.36 -7.89
C VAL A 197 -19.15 11.95 -7.91
N HIS A 198 -18.64 11.11 -8.81
CA HIS A 198 -19.19 9.77 -9.08
C HIS A 198 -18.12 8.69 -9.31
N ASP A 199 -16.85 9.02 -9.06
CA ASP A 199 -15.73 8.10 -9.19
C ASP A 199 -14.85 8.17 -7.94
N ILE A 200 -14.39 7.02 -7.46
CA ILE A 200 -13.58 6.96 -6.25
C ILE A 200 -12.23 7.68 -6.42
N ASN A 201 -11.73 7.75 -7.65
CA ASN A 201 -10.50 8.47 -7.98
C ASN A 201 -10.65 9.99 -7.92
N ASP A 202 -11.89 10.52 -7.99
CA ASP A 202 -12.14 11.94 -7.78
C ASP A 202 -11.86 12.33 -6.33
N LEU A 203 -12.08 11.43 -5.35
CA LEU A 203 -11.78 11.69 -3.94
C LEU A 203 -10.26 11.89 -3.72
N ILE A 204 -9.41 11.18 -4.46
CA ILE A 204 -7.95 11.41 -4.46
C ILE A 204 -7.65 12.81 -5.03
N THR A 205 -8.25 13.14 -6.18
CA THR A 205 -8.00 14.39 -6.90
C THR A 205 -8.45 15.63 -6.10
N LEU A 206 -9.59 15.51 -5.43
CA LEU A 206 -10.16 16.55 -4.56
C LEU A 206 -9.50 16.56 -3.16
N ASN A 207 -8.75 15.51 -2.81
CA ASN A 207 -8.13 15.27 -1.50
C ASN A 207 -9.16 15.23 -0.37
N LEU A 208 -10.15 14.35 -0.51
CA LEU A 208 -11.21 14.10 0.47
C LEU A 208 -10.79 13.01 1.47
N ASP A 209 -11.47 12.94 2.61
CA ASP A 209 -11.31 11.84 3.57
C ASP A 209 -11.96 10.56 3.03
N ILE A 210 -11.21 9.89 2.17
CA ILE A 210 -11.60 8.64 1.52
C ILE A 210 -11.76 7.49 2.53
N ARG A 211 -11.11 7.57 3.70
CA ARG A 211 -11.22 6.56 4.76
C ARG A 211 -12.55 6.68 5.48
N GLN A 212 -12.96 7.90 5.81
CA GLN A 212 -14.28 8.17 6.37
C GLN A 212 -15.39 7.77 5.40
N PHE A 213 -15.27 8.16 4.11
CA PHE A 213 -16.22 7.77 3.06
C PHE A 213 -16.36 6.24 2.91
N ALA A 214 -15.25 5.49 2.99
CA ALA A 214 -15.28 4.04 2.91
C ALA A 214 -16.03 3.39 4.09
N GLN A 215 -15.80 3.87 5.31
CA GLN A 215 -16.50 3.39 6.50
C GLN A 215 -18.00 3.69 6.40
N ASP A 216 -18.37 4.94 6.09
CA ASP A 216 -19.78 5.34 5.99
C ASP A 216 -20.52 4.53 4.91
N ALA A 217 -19.87 4.25 3.78
CA ALA A 217 -20.46 3.44 2.71
C ALA A 217 -20.73 1.98 3.12
N ILE A 218 -19.91 1.40 4.02
CA ILE A 218 -20.09 0.04 4.53
C ILE A 218 -21.12 0.03 5.67
N GLU A 219 -20.95 0.89 6.66
CA GLU A 219 -21.81 0.96 7.86
C GLU A 219 -23.27 1.28 7.49
N ASN A 220 -23.48 2.12 6.48
CA ASN A 220 -24.80 2.58 6.08
C ASN A 220 -25.31 1.90 4.80
N CYS A 221 -24.73 0.77 4.38
CA CYS A 221 -25.24 0.06 3.21
C CYS A 221 -26.65 -0.50 3.48
N GLU A 222 -27.63 -0.14 2.65
CA GLU A 222 -29.02 -0.59 2.81
C GLU A 222 -29.21 -2.07 2.43
N GLY A 223 -28.51 -2.52 1.40
CA GLY A 223 -28.63 -3.88 0.85
C GLY A 223 -27.46 -4.79 1.26
N PRO A 224 -27.73 -6.09 1.51
CA PRO A 224 -26.68 -7.04 1.89
C PRO A 224 -25.69 -7.33 0.76
N ASP A 225 -26.05 -7.05 -0.50
CA ASP A 225 -25.20 -7.33 -1.65
C ASP A 225 -23.99 -6.38 -1.74
N LEU A 226 -24.15 -5.12 -1.32
CA LEU A 226 -23.04 -4.19 -1.22
C LEU A 226 -22.09 -4.62 -0.09
N LEU A 227 -22.63 -5.01 1.06
CA LEU A 227 -21.84 -5.55 2.17
C LEU A 227 -21.04 -6.78 1.76
N ARG A 228 -21.68 -7.75 1.08
CA ARG A 228 -21.01 -8.92 0.51
C ARG A 228 -19.93 -8.53 -0.49
N ALA A 229 -20.20 -7.54 -1.36
CA ALA A 229 -19.23 -7.08 -2.33
C ALA A 229 -17.96 -6.55 -1.66
N PHE A 230 -18.09 -5.74 -0.59
CA PHE A 230 -16.95 -5.29 0.21
C PHE A 230 -16.29 -6.45 0.96
N TRP A 231 -17.05 -7.24 1.72
CA TRP A 231 -16.52 -8.35 2.52
C TRP A 231 -15.74 -9.36 1.68
N HIS A 232 -16.30 -9.84 0.56
CA HIS A 232 -15.63 -10.79 -0.31
C HIS A 232 -14.42 -10.19 -1.04
N THR A 233 -14.34 -8.87 -1.17
CA THR A 233 -13.15 -8.21 -1.72
C THR A 233 -12.07 -8.07 -0.64
N ILE A 234 -12.45 -7.74 0.58
CA ILE A 234 -11.53 -7.55 1.70
C ILE A 234 -10.99 -8.91 2.18
N ASN A 235 -11.86 -9.82 2.60
CA ASN A 235 -11.48 -11.09 3.23
C ASN A 235 -11.33 -12.25 2.23
N GLY A 236 -11.91 -12.11 1.04
CA GLY A 236 -12.00 -13.20 0.07
C GLY A 236 -13.24 -14.06 0.26
N HIS A 237 -13.34 -15.11 -0.55
CA HIS A 237 -14.45 -16.06 -0.53
C HIS A 237 -13.96 -17.47 -0.87
N ILE A 238 -14.20 -18.40 0.04
CA ILE A 238 -14.01 -19.82 -0.21
C ILE A 238 -15.35 -20.38 -0.72
N PRO A 239 -15.41 -20.88 -1.97
CA PRO A 239 -16.65 -21.33 -2.59
C PRO A 239 -17.27 -22.51 -1.84
N GLU A 240 -18.57 -22.43 -1.59
CA GLU A 240 -19.33 -23.52 -0.95
C GLU A 240 -19.95 -24.47 -1.99
N LYS A 241 -20.04 -24.01 -3.25
CA LYS A 241 -20.60 -24.76 -4.37
C LYS A 241 -19.55 -24.98 -5.45
N SER A 242 -19.63 -26.10 -6.14
CA SER A 242 -18.65 -26.49 -7.19
C SER A 242 -18.61 -25.55 -8.40
N ASN A 243 -19.61 -24.69 -8.59
CA ASN A 243 -19.68 -23.69 -9.66
C ASN A 243 -19.16 -22.31 -9.23
N GLU A 244 -18.83 -22.10 -7.96
CA GLU A 244 -18.24 -20.87 -7.45
C GLU A 244 -16.70 -20.96 -7.52
N LYS A 245 -16.04 -19.83 -7.80
CA LYS A 245 -14.58 -19.77 -7.84
C LYS A 245 -14.03 -19.27 -6.51
N HIS A 246 -12.88 -19.81 -6.10
CA HIS A 246 -12.09 -19.25 -5.00
C HIS A 246 -11.70 -17.81 -5.34
N GLN A 247 -11.93 -16.92 -4.38
CA GLN A 247 -11.52 -15.53 -4.44
C GLN A 247 -10.59 -15.26 -3.27
N ASN A 248 -9.36 -14.84 -3.57
CA ASN A 248 -8.49 -14.28 -2.54
C ASN A 248 -9.09 -12.95 -2.04
N GLY A 249 -8.82 -12.62 -0.78
CA GLY A 249 -8.98 -11.24 -0.32
C GLY A 249 -8.00 -10.32 -1.06
N ILE A 250 -8.18 -9.02 -0.90
CA ILE A 250 -7.29 -8.01 -1.50
C ILE A 250 -5.83 -8.32 -1.14
N THR A 251 -4.98 -8.40 -2.15
CA THR A 251 -3.56 -8.70 -1.98
C THR A 251 -2.73 -7.42 -2.03
N ILE A 252 -2.09 -7.08 -0.91
CA ILE A 252 -1.30 -5.85 -0.73
C ILE A 252 0.18 -6.23 -0.56
N LEU A 253 1.01 -5.83 -1.52
CA LEU A 253 2.44 -6.09 -1.51
C LEU A 253 3.24 -4.85 -1.13
N ASP A 254 4.20 -5.01 -0.21
CA ASP A 254 5.38 -4.15 -0.13
C ASP A 254 6.60 -4.88 -0.71
N PRO A 255 7.10 -4.48 -1.90
CA PRO A 255 8.16 -5.19 -2.59
C PRO A 255 9.57 -4.93 -2.01
N THR A 256 9.66 -4.05 -1.00
CA THR A 256 10.89 -3.73 -0.27
C THR A 256 10.51 -3.42 1.18
N CYS A 257 9.95 -4.43 1.87
CA CYS A 257 9.14 -4.20 3.06
C CYS A 257 9.92 -3.67 4.26
N GLY A 258 11.24 -3.84 4.31
CA GLY A 258 12.04 -3.41 5.45
C GLY A 258 11.45 -3.96 6.75
N SER A 259 11.21 -3.07 7.72
CA SER A 259 10.59 -3.44 8.99
C SER A 259 9.06 -3.58 8.94
N GLY A 260 8.42 -3.36 7.79
CA GLY A 260 6.98 -3.53 7.57
C GLY A 260 6.13 -2.25 7.67
N ALA A 261 6.71 -1.05 7.60
CA ALA A 261 5.97 0.21 7.82
C ALA A 261 4.72 0.38 6.92
N PHE A 262 4.79 0.01 5.64
CA PHE A 262 3.62 0.05 4.75
C PHE A 262 2.63 -1.09 5.00
N LEU A 263 3.08 -2.27 5.42
CA LEU A 263 2.19 -3.37 5.77
C LEU A 263 1.36 -3.03 7.02
N PHE A 264 1.95 -2.32 7.98
CA PHE A 264 1.23 -1.78 9.13
C PHE A 264 0.23 -0.69 8.73
N ALA A 265 0.62 0.21 7.82
CA ALA A 265 -0.32 1.20 7.30
C ALA A 265 -1.51 0.53 6.59
N ALA A 266 -1.27 -0.49 5.75
CA ALA A 266 -2.33 -1.28 5.15
C ALA A 266 -3.22 -1.98 6.19
N LEU A 267 -2.63 -2.54 7.26
CA LEU A 267 -3.39 -3.11 8.37
C LEU A 267 -4.32 -2.08 9.03
N ASN A 268 -3.80 -0.88 9.31
CA ASN A 268 -4.57 0.20 9.93
C ASN A 268 -5.68 0.76 9.00
N ILE A 269 -5.52 0.63 7.68
CA ILE A 269 -6.58 0.97 6.71
C ILE A 269 -7.64 -0.12 6.63
N LEU A 270 -7.26 -1.40 6.68
CA LEU A 270 -8.19 -2.52 6.55
C LEU A 270 -8.98 -2.80 7.83
N GLU A 271 -8.39 -2.68 9.02
CA GLU A 271 -9.08 -2.97 10.29
C GLU A 271 -10.46 -2.29 10.40
N PRO A 272 -10.59 -0.96 10.29
CA PRO A 272 -11.89 -0.31 10.48
C PRO A 272 -12.92 -0.76 9.41
N LEU A 273 -12.46 -1.17 8.22
CA LEU A 273 -13.34 -1.67 7.17
C LEU A 273 -13.83 -3.10 7.46
N TYR A 274 -12.96 -3.94 8.03
CA TYR A 274 -13.37 -5.25 8.57
C TYR A 274 -14.38 -5.07 9.72
N GLU A 275 -14.10 -4.15 10.64
CA GLU A 275 -14.97 -3.85 11.78
C GLU A 275 -16.35 -3.40 11.28
N ALA A 276 -16.41 -2.39 10.41
CA ALA A 276 -17.64 -1.90 9.80
C ALA A 276 -18.42 -3.01 9.08
N CYS A 277 -17.74 -3.93 8.39
CA CYS A 277 -18.41 -5.06 7.75
C CYS A 277 -19.08 -5.99 8.78
N LEU A 278 -18.35 -6.34 9.84
CA LEU A 278 -18.86 -7.24 10.88
C LEU A 278 -20.01 -6.61 11.67
N ASP A 279 -19.94 -5.32 11.99
CA ASP A 279 -21.03 -4.59 12.64
C ASP A 279 -22.28 -4.60 11.77
N ARG A 280 -22.10 -4.31 10.47
CA ARG A 280 -23.23 -4.28 9.55
C ARG A 280 -23.82 -5.66 9.32
N MET A 281 -23.01 -6.73 9.31
CA MET A 281 -23.50 -8.11 9.28
C MET A 281 -24.33 -8.45 10.51
N ALA A 282 -23.85 -8.08 11.70
CA ALA A 282 -24.56 -8.29 12.96
C ALA A 282 -25.90 -7.55 12.97
N ALA A 283 -25.92 -6.29 12.52
CA ALA A 283 -27.15 -5.50 12.41
C ALA A 283 -28.18 -6.16 11.47
N PHE A 284 -27.76 -6.63 10.28
CA PHE A 284 -28.68 -7.33 9.36
C PHE A 284 -29.27 -8.61 9.96
N VAL A 285 -28.47 -9.35 10.72
CA VAL A 285 -28.91 -10.57 11.40
C VAL A 285 -29.89 -10.25 12.53
N GLU A 286 -29.58 -9.26 13.35
CA GLU A 286 -30.42 -8.82 14.46
C GLU A 286 -31.76 -8.25 14.00
N ASP A 287 -31.75 -7.40 12.98
CA ASP A 287 -32.97 -6.84 12.38
C ASP A 287 -33.87 -7.96 11.83
N LEU A 288 -33.29 -8.98 11.21
CA LEU A 288 -34.04 -10.14 10.72
C LEU A 288 -34.66 -10.94 11.87
N ASP A 289 -33.88 -11.22 12.92
CA ASP A 289 -34.32 -11.99 14.08
C ASP A 289 -35.40 -11.27 14.90
N ARG A 290 -35.40 -9.94 14.90
CA ARG A 290 -36.45 -9.11 15.50
C ARG A 290 -37.67 -8.96 14.59
N SER A 291 -37.51 -9.10 13.27
CA SER A 291 -38.60 -8.98 12.32
C SER A 291 -39.58 -10.15 12.45
N SER A 292 -40.88 -9.87 12.35
CA SER A 292 -41.91 -10.92 12.20
C SER A 292 -42.10 -11.36 10.74
N GLU A 293 -41.17 -10.99 9.85
CA GLU A 293 -41.29 -11.26 8.42
C GLU A 293 -41.04 -12.74 8.13
N LYS A 294 -41.88 -13.34 7.28
CA LYS A 294 -41.63 -14.70 6.78
C LYS A 294 -40.43 -14.65 5.83
N HIS A 295 -39.32 -15.27 6.23
CA HIS A 295 -38.13 -15.43 5.41
C HIS A 295 -37.73 -16.90 5.30
N ARG A 296 -36.82 -17.20 4.36
CA ARG A 296 -36.20 -18.53 4.27
C ARG A 296 -35.27 -18.74 5.47
N PRO A 297 -35.18 -19.97 6.02
CA PRO A 297 -34.28 -20.26 7.14
C PRO A 297 -32.81 -19.92 6.86
N GLU A 298 -32.40 -19.98 5.59
CA GLU A 298 -31.01 -19.76 5.17
C GLU A 298 -30.67 -18.27 4.92
N LYS A 299 -31.62 -17.34 5.12
CA LYS A 299 -31.34 -15.90 4.93
C LYS A 299 -30.24 -15.46 5.91
N TYR A 300 -29.18 -14.86 5.38
CA TYR A 300 -27.98 -14.44 6.11
C TYR A 300 -27.20 -15.59 6.81
N SER A 301 -27.32 -16.83 6.31
CA SER A 301 -26.51 -17.95 6.84
C SER A 301 -25.01 -17.70 6.69
N ASP A 302 -24.61 -17.00 5.62
CA ASP A 302 -23.24 -16.57 5.37
C ASP A 302 -22.75 -15.59 6.45
N PHE A 303 -23.56 -14.58 6.81
CA PHE A 303 -23.22 -13.63 7.86
C PHE A 303 -23.12 -14.32 9.23
N ARG A 304 -24.09 -15.19 9.58
CA ARG A 304 -24.05 -15.95 10.83
C ARG A 304 -22.81 -16.84 10.94
N LYS A 305 -22.39 -17.45 9.82
CA LYS A 305 -21.18 -18.27 9.78
C LYS A 305 -19.93 -17.44 10.08
N VAL A 306 -19.81 -16.25 9.48
CA VAL A 306 -18.70 -15.33 9.76
C VAL A 306 -18.72 -14.88 11.22
N LEU A 307 -19.87 -14.43 11.74
CA LEU A 307 -20.00 -13.98 13.13
C LEU A 307 -19.64 -15.09 14.13
N LYS A 308 -20.06 -16.33 13.86
CA LYS A 308 -19.66 -17.49 14.68
C LYS A 308 -18.16 -17.74 14.64
N GLN A 309 -17.50 -17.59 13.49
CA GLN A 309 -16.04 -17.71 13.41
C GLN A 309 -15.35 -16.66 14.28
N VAL A 310 -15.90 -15.44 14.38
CA VAL A 310 -15.36 -14.40 15.28
C VAL A 310 -15.42 -14.85 16.74
N GLU A 311 -16.49 -15.53 17.15
CA GLU A 311 -16.66 -16.06 18.52
C GLU A 311 -15.68 -17.20 18.86
N ASP A 312 -15.15 -17.90 17.86
CA ASP A 312 -14.16 -18.97 18.04
C ASP A 312 -12.75 -18.43 18.39
N HIS A 313 -12.56 -17.11 18.41
CA HIS A 313 -11.28 -16.44 18.70
C HIS A 313 -11.31 -15.66 20.03
N PRO A 314 -10.14 -15.32 20.62
CA PRO A 314 -10.04 -14.60 21.90
C PRO A 314 -10.87 -13.32 21.95
N ASN A 315 -10.89 -12.57 20.86
CA ASN A 315 -11.75 -11.41 20.66
C ASN A 315 -11.82 -11.04 19.17
N ARG A 316 -12.76 -10.15 18.86
CA ARG A 316 -13.00 -9.65 17.51
C ARG A 316 -11.78 -9.00 16.87
N ARG A 317 -11.05 -8.16 17.61
CA ARG A 317 -9.87 -7.46 17.07
C ARG A 317 -8.74 -8.41 16.71
N TYR A 318 -8.54 -9.45 17.52
CA TYR A 318 -7.62 -10.55 17.23
C TYR A 318 -8.01 -11.27 15.94
N TYR A 319 -9.29 -11.62 15.75
CA TYR A 319 -9.79 -12.22 14.50
C TYR A 319 -9.50 -11.34 13.28
N ILE A 320 -9.79 -10.03 13.37
CA ILE A 320 -9.56 -9.08 12.27
C ILE A 320 -8.08 -9.01 11.92
N PHE A 321 -7.20 -8.79 12.91
CA PHE A 321 -5.76 -8.68 12.66
C PHE A 321 -5.20 -9.99 12.10
N LYS A 322 -5.63 -11.14 12.62
CA LYS A 322 -5.22 -12.46 12.13
C LYS A 322 -5.59 -12.65 10.66
N ASN A 323 -6.82 -12.29 10.26
CA ASN A 323 -7.26 -12.39 8.86
C ASN A 323 -6.50 -11.42 7.95
N ILE A 324 -6.30 -10.17 8.37
CA ILE A 324 -5.53 -9.19 7.60
C ILE A 324 -4.10 -9.69 7.34
N ILE A 325 -3.41 -10.12 8.40
CA ILE A 325 -2.02 -10.60 8.32
C ILE A 325 -1.90 -11.81 7.40
N LEU A 326 -2.84 -12.76 7.48
CA LEU A 326 -2.79 -14.00 6.69
C LEU A 326 -3.22 -13.81 5.23
N ASN A 327 -4.28 -13.04 4.99
CA ASN A 327 -4.95 -13.03 3.70
C ASN A 327 -4.60 -11.81 2.84
N ASN A 328 -4.17 -10.70 3.46
CA ASN A 328 -4.05 -9.42 2.77
C ASN A 328 -2.61 -8.91 2.64
N LEU A 329 -1.73 -9.17 3.61
CA LEU A 329 -0.41 -8.56 3.66
C LEU A 329 0.68 -9.47 3.09
N PHE A 330 1.48 -8.93 2.18
CA PHE A 330 2.60 -9.61 1.53
C PHE A 330 3.81 -8.68 1.48
N GLY A 331 5.00 -9.23 1.73
CA GLY A 331 6.23 -8.45 1.82
C GLY A 331 7.42 -9.18 1.23
N VAL A 332 8.31 -8.46 0.58
CA VAL A 332 9.61 -8.98 0.13
C VAL A 332 10.72 -8.03 0.55
N ASP A 333 11.81 -8.57 1.08
CA ASP A 333 13.05 -7.82 1.28
C ASP A 333 14.28 -8.68 0.94
N ILE A 334 15.36 -8.05 0.50
CA ILE A 334 16.61 -8.73 0.17
C ILE A 334 17.41 -9.11 1.43
N MET A 335 17.08 -8.52 2.58
CA MET A 335 17.71 -8.83 3.87
C MET A 335 16.81 -9.73 4.71
N GLU A 336 17.33 -10.90 5.06
CA GLU A 336 16.64 -11.86 5.92
C GLU A 336 16.30 -11.24 7.29
N GLU A 337 17.19 -10.40 7.83
CA GLU A 337 16.96 -9.72 9.10
C GLU A 337 15.78 -8.74 9.03
N ALA A 338 15.56 -8.07 7.90
CA ALA A 338 14.41 -7.18 7.72
C ALA A 338 13.10 -7.96 7.73
N VAL A 339 13.07 -9.09 7.00
CA VAL A 339 11.94 -10.01 6.95
C VAL A 339 11.58 -10.51 8.35
N GLU A 340 12.56 -10.96 9.12
CA GLU A 340 12.31 -11.48 10.48
C GLU A 340 11.84 -10.38 11.44
N ILE A 341 12.37 -9.15 11.34
CA ILE A 341 11.85 -8.00 12.11
C ILE A 341 10.42 -7.66 11.71
N CYS A 342 10.09 -7.68 10.42
CA CYS A 342 8.73 -7.46 9.94
C CYS A 342 7.76 -8.51 10.49
N LYS A 343 8.12 -9.80 10.40
CA LYS A 343 7.32 -10.91 10.97
C LYS A 343 7.12 -10.74 12.47
N LEU A 344 8.19 -10.47 13.22
CA LEU A 344 8.13 -10.24 14.67
C LEU A 344 7.20 -9.09 15.03
N ARG A 345 7.29 -7.95 14.33
CA ARG A 345 6.39 -6.81 14.59
C ARG A 345 4.94 -7.18 14.35
N LEU A 346 4.62 -7.89 13.26
CA LEU A 346 3.25 -8.34 12.98
C LEU A 346 2.73 -9.30 14.07
N PHE A 347 3.56 -10.24 14.53
CA PHE A 347 3.20 -11.12 15.64
C PHE A 347 2.98 -10.37 16.95
N LEU A 348 3.86 -9.42 17.30
CA LEU A 348 3.68 -8.58 18.49
C LEU A 348 2.38 -7.78 18.41
N LYS A 349 2.05 -7.22 17.24
CA LYS A 349 0.80 -6.49 17.02
C LYS A 349 -0.43 -7.38 17.21
N LEU A 350 -0.36 -8.63 16.79
CA LEU A 350 -1.44 -9.62 16.96
C LEU A 350 -1.58 -10.06 18.43
N VAL A 351 -0.48 -10.45 19.07
CA VAL A 351 -0.48 -10.90 20.49
C VAL A 351 -0.93 -9.78 21.42
N ALA A 352 -0.59 -8.53 21.10
CA ALA A 352 -1.04 -7.34 21.84
C ALA A 352 -2.56 -7.19 21.96
N GLN A 353 -3.34 -7.91 21.15
CA GLN A 353 -4.81 -7.87 21.22
C GLN A 353 -5.38 -8.82 22.29
N VAL A 354 -4.57 -9.69 22.90
CA VAL A 354 -5.03 -10.71 23.85
C VAL A 354 -4.53 -10.38 25.25
N GLU A 355 -5.44 -10.29 26.22
CA GLU A 355 -5.07 -10.25 27.63
C GLU A 355 -4.71 -11.67 28.10
N PRO A 356 -3.51 -11.88 28.69
CA PRO A 356 -3.11 -13.18 29.18
C PRO A 356 -4.04 -13.69 30.30
N ASP A 357 -4.61 -14.88 30.11
CA ASP A 357 -5.46 -15.55 31.11
C ASP A 357 -4.77 -16.80 31.62
N SER A 358 -4.27 -16.74 32.86
CA SER A 358 -3.58 -17.86 33.53
C SER A 358 -4.43 -19.14 33.67
N ASN A 359 -5.75 -19.06 33.49
CA ASN A 359 -6.65 -20.22 33.59
C ASN A 359 -6.81 -20.96 32.25
N LYS A 360 -6.32 -20.40 31.14
CA LYS A 360 -6.38 -21.00 29.80
C LYS A 360 -5.02 -21.56 29.40
N GLU A 361 -5.04 -22.63 28.58
CA GLU A 361 -3.82 -23.14 27.96
C GLU A 361 -3.15 -22.05 27.12
N ASN A 362 -1.82 -21.99 27.18
CA ASN A 362 -1.00 -20.94 26.56
C ASN A 362 -1.49 -19.51 26.89
N PHE A 363 -2.01 -19.29 28.10
CA PHE A 363 -2.55 -18.01 28.57
C PHE A 363 -3.71 -17.46 27.70
N GLY A 364 -4.42 -18.32 26.96
CA GLY A 364 -5.46 -17.90 26.01
C GLY A 364 -4.93 -17.34 24.69
N ILE A 365 -3.62 -17.43 24.45
CA ILE A 365 -2.98 -17.02 23.19
C ILE A 365 -3.04 -18.20 22.21
N GLU A 366 -3.65 -17.98 21.05
CA GLU A 366 -3.65 -18.99 19.98
C GLU A 366 -2.25 -19.14 19.36
N PRO A 367 -1.95 -20.31 18.75
CA PRO A 367 -0.75 -20.48 17.94
C PRO A 367 -0.64 -19.39 16.87
N LEU A 368 0.56 -18.81 16.76
CA LEU A 368 0.81 -17.75 15.79
C LEU A 368 0.57 -18.24 14.36
N PRO A 369 0.00 -17.39 13.49
CA PRO A 369 -0.19 -17.74 12.09
C PRO A 369 1.16 -17.98 11.39
N ASP A 370 1.22 -18.99 10.51
CA ASP A 370 2.36 -19.16 9.61
C ASP A 370 2.27 -18.16 8.46
N ILE A 371 3.15 -17.17 8.48
CA ILE A 371 3.27 -16.10 7.49
C ILE A 371 4.52 -16.24 6.61
N ASP A 372 5.17 -17.41 6.58
CA ASP A 372 6.37 -17.67 5.76
C ASP A 372 6.08 -17.67 4.25
N PHE A 373 4.81 -17.74 3.87
CA PHE A 373 4.36 -17.55 2.49
C PHE A 373 3.95 -16.11 2.18
N ASN A 374 3.86 -15.25 3.19
CA ASN A 374 3.42 -13.87 3.05
C ASN A 374 4.62 -12.92 3.01
N ILE A 375 5.58 -13.11 3.94
CA ILE A 375 6.78 -12.28 4.06
C ILE A 375 8.00 -13.12 3.68
N ARG A 376 8.66 -12.77 2.57
CA ARG A 376 9.71 -13.57 1.93
C ARG A 376 11.02 -12.82 1.81
N THR A 377 12.13 -13.55 1.90
CA THR A 377 13.46 -13.02 1.61
C THR A 377 13.81 -13.25 0.14
N GLY A 378 14.28 -12.23 -0.55
CA GLY A 378 14.82 -12.34 -1.90
C GLY A 378 14.98 -11.02 -2.63
N ASN A 379 15.62 -11.06 -3.80
CA ASN A 379 15.83 -9.89 -4.62
C ASN A 379 14.65 -9.66 -5.57
N THR A 380 13.78 -8.71 -5.21
CA THR A 380 12.63 -8.28 -6.01
C THR A 380 12.95 -8.04 -7.49
N LEU A 381 14.17 -7.61 -7.82
CA LEU A 381 14.58 -7.28 -9.19
C LEU A 381 15.11 -8.46 -10.01
N VAL A 382 15.45 -9.59 -9.39
CA VAL A 382 16.06 -10.75 -10.06
C VAL A 382 15.09 -11.93 -9.99
N GLY A 383 14.95 -12.66 -11.10
CA GLY A 383 13.98 -13.75 -11.23
C GLY A 383 12.78 -13.37 -12.10
N TYR A 384 12.07 -14.39 -12.56
CA TYR A 384 10.94 -14.28 -13.48
C TYR A 384 9.66 -13.88 -12.76
N THR A 385 8.79 -13.12 -13.43
CA THR A 385 7.47 -12.73 -12.90
C THR A 385 6.40 -13.77 -13.21
N THR A 386 6.48 -14.46 -14.34
CA THR A 386 5.43 -15.38 -14.83
C THR A 386 6.02 -16.60 -15.54
N ALA A 387 5.31 -17.72 -15.53
CA ALA A 387 5.69 -18.90 -16.32
C ALA A 387 5.76 -18.58 -17.83
N ASP A 388 4.88 -17.71 -18.34
CA ASP A 388 4.88 -17.30 -19.74
C ASP A 388 6.11 -16.47 -20.13
N GLU A 389 6.68 -15.70 -19.19
CA GLU A 389 7.99 -15.08 -19.38
C GLU A 389 9.06 -16.15 -19.63
N VAL A 390 9.13 -17.16 -18.77
CA VAL A 390 10.08 -18.28 -18.90
C VAL A 390 9.90 -18.99 -20.24
N ARG A 391 8.65 -19.32 -20.62
CA ARG A 391 8.33 -19.94 -21.91
C ARG A 391 8.81 -19.12 -23.12
N ARG A 392 8.67 -17.79 -23.07
CA ARG A 392 9.15 -16.90 -24.14
C ARG A 392 10.67 -16.90 -24.21
N VAL A 393 11.35 -16.82 -23.07
CA VAL A 393 12.81 -16.81 -23.04
C VAL A 393 13.39 -18.12 -23.59
N PHE A 394 12.80 -19.27 -23.25
CA PHE A 394 13.17 -20.57 -23.85
C PHE A 394 13.02 -20.59 -25.37
N LYS A 395 11.93 -20.01 -25.91
CA LYS A 395 11.71 -19.92 -27.37
C LYS A 395 12.76 -19.04 -28.04
N GLU A 396 13.06 -17.89 -27.47
CA GLU A 396 14.08 -16.97 -28.02
C GLU A 396 15.48 -17.57 -27.99
N ASP A 397 15.84 -18.27 -26.90
CA ASP A 397 17.15 -18.90 -26.76
C ASP A 397 17.34 -20.06 -27.75
N SER A 398 16.27 -20.84 -27.98
CA SER A 398 16.23 -21.89 -29.00
C SER A 398 16.47 -21.35 -30.42
N HIS A 399 16.06 -20.10 -30.71
CA HIS A 399 16.33 -19.45 -31.99
C HIS A 399 17.76 -18.89 -32.12
N LYS A 400 18.40 -18.54 -31.00
CA LYS A 400 19.77 -17.98 -30.97
C LYS A 400 20.84 -19.06 -30.95
N GLN A 401 20.57 -20.21 -30.35
CA GLN A 401 21.54 -21.29 -30.20
C GLN A 401 21.46 -22.29 -31.37
N GLY A 402 22.60 -22.58 -32.01
CA GLY A 402 22.68 -23.53 -33.13
C GLY A 402 22.33 -24.98 -32.74
N LYS A 403 22.18 -25.86 -33.74
CA LYS A 403 21.67 -27.26 -33.62
C LYS A 403 22.23 -28.12 -32.46
N LEU A 404 23.44 -27.85 -31.96
CA LEU A 404 24.10 -28.65 -30.92
C LEU A 404 23.58 -28.38 -29.50
N LEU A 405 23.22 -27.13 -29.19
CA LEU A 405 22.68 -26.73 -27.88
C LEU A 405 21.15 -26.91 -27.79
N PHE A 406 20.50 -27.14 -28.94
CA PHE A 406 19.05 -27.32 -29.06
C PHE A 406 18.55 -28.47 -28.18
N GLY A 407 19.32 -29.56 -28.01
CA GLY A 407 18.93 -30.71 -27.20
C GLY A 407 18.92 -30.44 -25.69
N GLU A 408 19.90 -29.69 -25.17
CA GLU A 408 19.97 -29.35 -23.75
C GLU A 408 18.86 -28.37 -23.36
N THR A 409 18.63 -27.33 -24.17
CA THR A 409 17.55 -26.34 -23.98
C THR A 409 16.17 -26.98 -24.05
N LEU A 410 15.93 -27.92 -24.97
CA LEU A 410 14.66 -28.64 -25.06
C LEU A 410 14.41 -29.53 -23.83
N SER A 411 15.45 -30.19 -23.31
CA SER A 411 15.35 -30.99 -22.09
C SER A 411 15.03 -30.14 -20.86
N ALA A 412 15.62 -28.95 -20.75
CA ALA A 412 15.35 -28.01 -19.66
C ALA A 412 13.92 -27.46 -19.74
N TYR A 413 13.46 -27.13 -20.95
CA TYR A 413 12.08 -26.73 -21.18
C TYR A 413 11.07 -27.81 -20.77
N GLN A 414 11.33 -29.08 -21.11
CA GLN A 414 10.49 -30.20 -20.73
C GLN A 414 10.42 -30.38 -19.21
N ARG A 415 11.58 -30.34 -18.52
CA ARG A 415 11.62 -30.39 -17.05
C ARG A 415 10.86 -29.23 -16.41
N PHE A 416 11.02 -28.03 -16.95
CA PHE A 416 10.29 -26.85 -16.50
C PHE A 416 8.77 -27.03 -16.61
N GLU A 417 8.25 -27.42 -17.79
CA GLU A 417 6.80 -27.64 -17.95
C GLU A 417 6.28 -28.76 -17.05
N GLU A 418 7.04 -29.85 -16.88
CA GLU A 418 6.68 -30.93 -15.95
C GLU A 418 6.58 -30.42 -14.51
N GLN A 419 7.55 -29.64 -14.03
CA GLN A 419 7.51 -29.08 -12.67
C GLN A 419 6.36 -28.07 -12.49
N VAL A 420 6.01 -27.30 -13.52
CA VAL A 420 4.84 -26.41 -13.51
C VAL A 420 3.55 -27.23 -13.38
N GLU A 421 3.37 -28.27 -14.20
CA GLU A 421 2.18 -29.14 -14.14
C GLU A 421 2.02 -29.83 -12.77
N LEU A 422 3.13 -30.33 -12.21
CA LEU A 422 3.16 -30.95 -10.87
C LEU A 422 2.83 -29.94 -9.77
N SER A 423 3.36 -28.72 -9.87
CA SER A 423 3.07 -27.64 -8.93
C SER A 423 1.62 -27.20 -9.01
N ASP A 424 1.05 -27.10 -10.21
CA ASP A 424 -0.38 -26.81 -10.43
C ASP A 424 -1.29 -27.89 -9.85
N ALA A 425 -0.94 -29.16 -10.01
CA ALA A 425 -1.69 -30.26 -9.42
C ALA A 425 -1.66 -30.22 -7.88
N ALA A 426 -0.47 -30.05 -7.29
CA ALA A 426 -0.29 -29.93 -5.85
C ALA A 426 -1.02 -28.71 -5.27
N PHE A 427 -0.95 -27.57 -5.96
CA PHE A 427 -1.65 -26.36 -5.56
C PHE A 427 -3.17 -26.51 -5.61
N ARG A 428 -3.71 -27.13 -6.68
CA ARG A 428 -5.15 -27.45 -6.75
C ARG A 428 -5.59 -28.38 -5.64
N GLN A 429 -4.79 -29.38 -5.29
CA GLN A 429 -5.07 -30.28 -4.16
C GLN A 429 -5.06 -29.54 -2.83
N PHE A 430 -4.04 -28.69 -2.59
CA PHE A 430 -3.96 -27.83 -1.42
C PHE A 430 -5.20 -26.93 -1.30
N ARG A 431 -5.63 -26.30 -2.40
CA ARG A 431 -6.84 -25.46 -2.44
C ARG A 431 -8.12 -26.24 -2.19
N ALA A 432 -8.27 -27.42 -2.79
CA ALA A 432 -9.44 -28.28 -2.58
C ALA A 432 -9.55 -28.79 -1.13
N MET A 433 -8.44 -28.85 -0.40
CA MET A 433 -8.44 -29.20 1.01
C MET A 433 -8.90 -28.03 1.90
N GLN A 434 -8.57 -26.78 1.52
CA GLN A 434 -9.05 -25.57 2.22
C GLN A 434 -10.57 -25.39 2.19
N THR A 435 -11.26 -25.98 1.20
CA THR A 435 -12.71 -25.85 1.03
C THR A 435 -13.53 -26.92 1.75
N LYS A 436 -12.92 -28.02 2.23
CA LYS A 436 -13.64 -29.11 2.93
C LYS A 436 -13.89 -28.74 4.39
N GLN A 437 -15.14 -28.79 4.84
CA GLN A 437 -15.49 -28.68 6.26
C GLN A 437 -15.00 -29.92 7.03
N GLY A 438 -14.33 -29.72 8.17
CA GLY A 438 -13.81 -30.82 9.01
C GLY A 438 -12.41 -31.31 8.61
N MET A 439 -11.47 -30.38 8.45
CA MET A 439 -10.09 -30.64 8.03
C MET A 439 -9.31 -31.47 9.07
N ASP A 440 -8.68 -32.56 8.65
CA ASP A 440 -7.65 -33.25 9.46
C ASP A 440 -6.35 -32.42 9.43
N PRO A 441 -5.87 -31.88 10.56
CA PRO A 441 -4.64 -31.08 10.62
C PRO A 441 -3.40 -31.80 10.08
N LYS A 442 -3.32 -33.13 10.20
CA LYS A 442 -2.19 -33.90 9.68
C LYS A 442 -2.20 -33.99 8.16
N GLU A 443 -3.37 -34.21 7.57
CA GLU A 443 -3.54 -34.30 6.11
C GLU A 443 -3.27 -32.93 5.45
N PHE A 444 -3.69 -31.84 6.10
CA PHE A 444 -3.40 -30.48 5.66
C PHE A 444 -1.91 -30.15 5.72
N SER A 445 -1.25 -30.49 6.84
CA SER A 445 0.19 -30.33 6.97
C SER A 445 0.96 -31.10 5.89
N GLY A 446 0.55 -32.35 5.61
CA GLY A 446 1.15 -33.17 4.54
C GLY A 446 0.97 -32.55 3.15
N THR A 447 -0.22 -32.05 2.83
CA THR A 447 -0.48 -31.41 1.52
C THR A 447 0.32 -30.11 1.35
N LYS A 448 0.43 -29.32 2.43
CA LYS A 448 1.26 -28.11 2.48
C LYS A 448 2.74 -28.42 2.28
N GLN A 449 3.24 -29.48 2.91
CA GLN A 449 4.61 -29.99 2.74
C GLN A 449 4.86 -30.40 1.28
N THR A 450 3.95 -31.18 0.69
CA THR A 450 4.05 -31.59 -0.73
C THR A 450 4.09 -30.38 -1.66
N LEU A 451 3.24 -29.37 -1.45
CA LEU A 451 3.28 -28.14 -2.24
C LEU A 451 4.63 -27.42 -2.10
N ARG A 452 5.17 -27.30 -0.88
CA ARG A 452 6.50 -26.70 -0.64
C ARG A 452 7.60 -27.43 -1.41
N GLU A 453 7.59 -28.76 -1.38
CA GLU A 453 8.59 -29.58 -2.09
C GLU A 453 8.51 -29.41 -3.61
N ARG A 454 7.29 -29.34 -4.17
CA ARG A 454 7.10 -29.11 -5.62
C ARG A 454 7.54 -27.72 -6.05
N LEU A 455 7.17 -26.69 -5.29
CA LEU A 455 7.61 -25.32 -5.57
C LEU A 455 9.12 -25.19 -5.43
N LYS A 456 9.74 -25.88 -4.47
CA LYS A 456 11.19 -25.87 -4.31
C LYS A 456 11.91 -26.52 -5.50
N ALA A 457 11.41 -27.66 -5.98
CA ALA A 457 11.96 -28.30 -7.17
C ALA A 457 11.85 -27.41 -8.42
N LEU A 458 10.72 -26.69 -8.58
CA LEU A 458 10.55 -25.71 -9.65
C LEU A 458 11.50 -24.52 -9.51
N GLU A 459 11.68 -24.00 -8.30
CA GLU A 459 12.64 -22.92 -8.01
C GLU A 459 14.07 -23.32 -8.40
N ASP A 460 14.49 -24.53 -8.04
CA ASP A 460 15.85 -25.01 -8.33
C ASP A 460 16.10 -25.15 -9.84
N GLU A 461 15.15 -25.67 -10.62
CA GLU A 461 15.26 -25.70 -12.09
C GLU A 461 15.32 -24.29 -12.71
N LEU A 462 14.56 -23.34 -12.16
CA LEU A 462 14.58 -21.95 -12.64
C LEU A 462 15.87 -21.22 -12.26
N ASN A 463 16.40 -21.46 -11.06
CA ASN A 463 17.69 -20.91 -10.61
C ASN A 463 18.82 -21.39 -11.52
N ASP A 464 18.84 -22.67 -11.88
CA ASP A 464 19.80 -23.25 -12.82
C ASP A 464 19.72 -22.61 -14.20
N TYR A 465 18.50 -22.40 -14.70
CA TYR A 465 18.30 -21.76 -16.00
C TYR A 465 18.71 -20.28 -15.97
N LEU A 466 18.26 -19.52 -14.98
CA LEU A 466 18.58 -18.11 -14.82
C LEU A 466 20.09 -17.90 -14.64
N ALA A 467 20.77 -18.76 -13.87
CA ALA A 467 22.23 -18.70 -13.74
C ALA A 467 22.94 -18.80 -15.11
N ARG A 468 22.46 -19.66 -16.01
CA ARG A 468 23.01 -19.78 -17.37
C ARG A 468 22.76 -18.52 -18.21
N GLU A 469 21.60 -17.89 -18.09
CA GLU A 469 21.33 -16.58 -18.74
C GLU A 469 22.31 -15.50 -18.28
N TYR A 470 22.75 -15.56 -17.03
CA TYR A 470 23.78 -14.69 -16.47
C TYR A 470 25.21 -15.10 -16.86
N GLY A 471 25.37 -16.14 -17.70
CA GLY A 471 26.67 -16.66 -18.12
C GLY A 471 27.40 -17.48 -17.06
N ILE A 472 26.70 -17.93 -16.01
CA ILE A 472 27.28 -18.71 -14.91
C ILE A 472 27.28 -20.20 -15.25
N LYS A 473 28.41 -20.85 -14.99
CA LYS A 473 28.57 -22.29 -15.21
C LYS A 473 28.01 -23.07 -14.01
N VAL A 474 26.78 -23.56 -14.13
CA VAL A 474 26.07 -24.30 -13.06
C VAL A 474 26.85 -25.55 -12.58
N ASN A 475 27.60 -26.21 -13.47
CA ASN A 475 28.45 -27.35 -13.10
C ASN A 475 29.65 -26.98 -12.21
N LYS A 476 30.01 -25.69 -12.13
CA LYS A 476 31.04 -25.19 -11.23
C LYS A 476 30.38 -24.62 -9.99
N LYS A 477 30.18 -25.50 -9.00
CA LYS A 477 29.48 -25.20 -7.74
C LYS A 477 29.91 -23.90 -7.06
N THR A 478 31.20 -23.57 -7.05
CA THR A 478 31.70 -22.31 -6.46
C THR A 478 31.14 -21.05 -7.12
N ASP A 479 30.97 -21.07 -8.45
CA ASP A 479 30.51 -19.91 -9.20
C ASP A 479 28.98 -19.78 -9.06
N TYR A 480 28.29 -20.92 -9.10
CA TYR A 480 26.85 -20.99 -8.87
C TYR A 480 26.45 -20.56 -7.45
N ASP A 481 27.06 -21.12 -6.41
CA ASP A 481 26.78 -20.78 -5.01
C ASP A 481 27.06 -19.28 -4.75
N LYS A 482 28.11 -18.73 -5.37
CA LYS A 482 28.41 -17.29 -5.30
C LYS A 482 27.32 -16.47 -5.98
N TRP A 483 26.90 -16.86 -7.18
CA TRP A 483 25.83 -16.16 -7.91
C TRP A 483 24.52 -16.20 -7.13
N LEU A 484 24.11 -17.38 -6.63
CA LEU A 484 22.89 -17.56 -5.85
C LEU A 484 22.89 -16.65 -4.61
N LYS A 485 24.02 -16.61 -3.88
CA LYS A 485 24.19 -15.75 -2.71
C LYS A 485 24.11 -14.26 -3.04
N THR A 486 24.70 -13.81 -4.14
CA THR A 486 24.74 -12.36 -4.45
C THR A 486 23.49 -11.87 -5.17
N HIS A 487 22.88 -12.69 -6.01
CA HIS A 487 21.72 -12.33 -6.83
C HIS A 487 20.40 -12.59 -6.13
N GLN A 488 20.35 -13.59 -5.23
CA GLN A 488 19.15 -13.99 -4.47
C GLN A 488 17.89 -14.03 -5.35
N PRO A 489 17.89 -14.85 -6.41
CA PRO A 489 16.79 -14.88 -7.38
C PRO A 489 15.44 -15.12 -6.71
N PHE A 490 14.46 -14.31 -7.09
CA PHE A 490 13.09 -14.37 -6.57
C PHE A 490 12.12 -14.61 -7.72
N HIS A 491 11.74 -15.87 -7.91
CA HIS A 491 10.81 -16.30 -8.96
C HIS A 491 9.36 -16.07 -8.50
N TRP A 492 8.79 -14.90 -8.79
CA TRP A 492 7.51 -14.46 -8.25
C TRP A 492 6.36 -15.46 -8.41
N PHE A 493 6.26 -16.11 -9.58
CA PHE A 493 5.20 -17.09 -9.82
C PHE A 493 5.41 -18.42 -9.10
N VAL A 494 6.57 -18.65 -8.48
CA VAL A 494 6.85 -19.78 -7.59
C VAL A 494 6.58 -19.35 -6.15
N GLU A 495 7.16 -18.21 -5.76
CA GLU A 495 7.13 -17.66 -4.40
C GLU A 495 5.72 -17.27 -3.96
N PHE A 496 4.97 -16.63 -4.85
CA PHE A 496 3.57 -16.21 -4.65
C PHE A 496 2.65 -16.90 -5.66
N TYR A 497 2.78 -18.22 -5.77
CA TYR A 497 2.13 -19.06 -6.80
C TYR A 497 0.65 -18.72 -7.05
N GLY A 498 -0.16 -18.74 -6.00
CA GLY A 498 -1.61 -18.50 -6.12
C GLY A 498 -1.98 -17.08 -6.54
N ILE A 499 -1.17 -16.10 -6.19
CA ILE A 499 -1.40 -14.68 -6.48
C ILE A 499 -1.01 -14.39 -7.93
N MET A 500 0.18 -14.85 -8.34
CA MET A 500 0.65 -14.66 -9.72
C MET A 500 -0.18 -15.43 -10.75
N GLN A 501 -0.71 -16.61 -10.40
CA GLN A 501 -1.70 -17.33 -11.21
C GLN A 501 -3.04 -16.56 -11.35
N SER A 502 -3.35 -15.70 -10.38
CA SER A 502 -4.53 -14.83 -10.41
C SER A 502 -4.28 -13.49 -11.13
N GLY A 503 -3.10 -13.32 -11.76
CA GLY A 503 -2.73 -12.13 -12.52
C GLY A 503 -1.81 -11.16 -11.79
N GLY A 504 -1.48 -11.39 -10.52
CA GLY A 504 -0.62 -10.53 -9.72
C GLY A 504 -1.28 -10.01 -8.45
N PHE A 505 -0.69 -8.98 -7.87
CA PHE A 505 -1.17 -8.29 -6.67
C PHE A 505 -2.16 -7.18 -7.02
N ASP A 506 -3.16 -6.99 -6.16
CA ASP A 506 -4.18 -5.96 -6.32
C ASP A 506 -3.64 -4.56 -6.00
N VAL A 507 -2.80 -4.49 -4.97
CA VAL A 507 -2.20 -3.25 -4.50
C VAL A 507 -0.71 -3.44 -4.24
N ILE A 508 0.12 -2.49 -4.69
CA ILE A 508 1.55 -2.46 -4.38
C ILE A 508 1.91 -1.11 -3.77
N ILE A 509 2.39 -1.09 -2.53
CA ILE A 509 2.75 0.13 -1.79
C ILE A 509 4.16 0.01 -1.22
N GLY A 510 4.89 1.11 -1.08
CA GLY A 510 6.25 1.02 -0.56
C GLY A 510 7.13 2.26 -0.69
N ASN A 511 8.35 2.12 -0.19
CA ASN A 511 9.45 3.07 -0.36
C ASN A 511 10.65 2.36 -1.02
N PRO A 512 10.69 2.29 -2.36
CA PRO A 512 11.78 1.62 -3.07
C PRO A 512 13.16 2.27 -2.79
N PRO A 513 14.28 1.53 -2.85
CA PRO A 513 15.61 2.04 -2.48
C PRO A 513 16.14 3.14 -3.41
N TYR A 514 16.72 4.19 -2.83
CA TYR A 514 17.25 5.35 -3.56
C TYR A 514 18.73 5.18 -3.91
N VAL A 515 19.07 4.12 -4.64
CA VAL A 515 20.45 3.74 -4.94
C VAL A 515 20.72 3.74 -6.43
N GLU A 516 21.79 4.43 -6.84
CA GLU A 516 22.30 4.36 -8.21
C GLU A 516 22.77 2.94 -8.54
N TYR A 517 22.35 2.41 -9.68
CA TYR A 517 22.63 1.02 -10.08
C TYR A 517 24.13 0.70 -10.08
N ASN A 518 24.97 1.68 -10.42
CA ASN A 518 26.43 1.53 -10.40
C ASN A 518 27.00 1.16 -9.03
N LYS A 519 26.30 1.44 -7.91
CA LYS A 519 26.72 1.06 -6.56
C LYS A 519 26.44 -0.41 -6.24
N VAL A 520 25.49 -1.05 -6.92
CA VAL A 520 25.09 -2.44 -6.65
C VAL A 520 25.43 -3.42 -7.76
N ARG A 521 25.66 -2.94 -8.99
CA ARG A 521 25.98 -3.77 -10.18
C ARG A 521 27.23 -4.64 -10.03
N GLY A 522 28.10 -4.33 -9.06
CA GLY A 522 29.26 -5.14 -8.71
C GLY A 522 28.91 -6.37 -7.85
N THR A 523 27.78 -6.33 -7.15
CA THR A 523 27.24 -7.41 -6.32
C THR A 523 26.31 -8.30 -7.13
N TYR A 524 25.30 -7.71 -7.78
CA TYR A 524 24.37 -8.40 -8.66
C TYR A 524 24.03 -7.54 -9.87
N SER A 525 23.75 -8.17 -11.00
CA SER A 525 23.22 -7.49 -12.18
C SER A 525 21.75 -7.81 -12.41
N ILE A 526 21.07 -6.96 -13.16
CA ILE A 526 19.71 -7.18 -13.62
C ILE A 526 19.68 -7.29 -15.14
N ASN A 527 18.85 -8.20 -15.65
CA ASN A 527 18.64 -8.42 -17.08
C ASN A 527 17.19 -8.10 -17.45
N ASN A 528 16.94 -7.79 -18.73
CA ASN A 528 15.58 -7.63 -19.28
C ASN A 528 14.75 -6.46 -18.69
N TYR A 529 15.39 -5.34 -18.35
CA TYR A 529 14.71 -4.10 -17.95
C TYR A 529 14.76 -3.06 -19.06
N LYS A 530 13.60 -2.59 -19.51
CA LYS A 530 13.49 -1.45 -20.43
C LYS A 530 13.98 -0.16 -19.76
N THR A 531 13.86 -0.08 -18.44
CA THR A 531 14.24 1.09 -17.66
C THR A 531 15.71 1.09 -17.25
N ILE A 532 16.56 0.19 -17.74
CA ILE A 532 17.98 0.08 -17.31
C ILE A 532 18.74 1.41 -17.41
N GLU A 533 18.39 2.25 -18.40
CA GLU A 533 18.95 3.58 -18.61
C GLU A 533 18.63 4.58 -17.48
N CYS A 534 17.56 4.35 -16.71
CA CYS A 534 17.23 5.15 -15.53
C CYS A 534 18.34 5.05 -14.47
N SER A 535 19.09 3.94 -14.45
CA SER A 535 20.27 3.70 -13.62
C SER A 535 20.05 3.93 -12.11
N ASN A 536 18.82 3.75 -11.62
CA ASN A 536 18.50 3.86 -10.19
C ASN A 536 17.47 2.80 -9.79
N LEU A 537 17.66 2.18 -8.62
CA LEU A 537 16.88 1.02 -8.18
C LEU A 537 15.40 1.33 -8.03
N TYR A 538 15.00 2.51 -7.53
CA TYR A 538 13.57 2.83 -7.41
C TYR A 538 12.84 2.78 -8.76
N ALA A 539 13.52 3.09 -9.86
CA ALA A 539 12.94 3.05 -11.21
C ALA A 539 12.79 1.61 -11.71
N PHE A 540 13.72 0.72 -11.36
CA PHE A 540 13.62 -0.71 -11.66
C PHE A 540 12.54 -1.38 -10.82
N MET A 541 12.40 -1.00 -9.55
CA MET A 541 11.33 -1.48 -8.66
C MET A 541 9.96 -1.02 -9.15
N SER A 542 9.85 0.23 -9.64
CA SER A 542 8.63 0.74 -10.27
C SER A 542 8.26 -0.05 -11.54
N ASP A 543 9.22 -0.32 -12.43
CA ASP A 543 9.02 -1.18 -13.61
C ASP A 543 8.58 -2.60 -13.20
N ARG A 544 9.30 -3.22 -12.25
CA ARG A 544 8.96 -4.54 -11.73
C ARG A 544 7.54 -4.58 -11.17
N SER A 545 7.13 -3.58 -10.39
CA SER A 545 5.79 -3.51 -9.79
C SER A 545 4.69 -3.44 -10.84
N LEU A 546 4.90 -2.74 -11.97
CA LEU A 546 3.96 -2.73 -13.09
C LEU A 546 3.76 -4.11 -13.74
N ARG A 547 4.71 -5.05 -13.58
CA ARG A 547 4.60 -6.44 -14.06
C ARG A 547 4.01 -7.40 -13.03
N LEU A 548 3.92 -6.97 -11.78
CA LEU A 548 3.42 -7.77 -10.66
C LEU A 548 1.99 -7.41 -10.28
N ILE A 549 1.46 -6.30 -10.80
CA ILE A 549 0.14 -5.79 -10.46
C ILE A 549 -0.93 -6.36 -11.40
N THR A 550 -2.13 -6.61 -10.87
CA THR A 550 -3.28 -7.03 -11.68
C THR A 550 -3.79 -5.90 -12.58
N ASP A 551 -4.53 -6.27 -13.63
CA ASP A 551 -5.34 -5.29 -14.37
C ASP A 551 -6.45 -4.75 -13.44
N GLY A 552 -6.59 -3.43 -13.35
CA GLY A 552 -7.45 -2.79 -12.35
C GLY A 552 -6.82 -2.63 -10.96
N GLY A 553 -5.59 -3.12 -10.74
CA GLY A 553 -4.82 -2.89 -9.52
C GLY A 553 -4.33 -1.44 -9.37
N GLY A 554 -3.64 -1.13 -8.27
CA GLY A 554 -3.03 0.20 -8.08
C GLY A 554 -1.72 0.16 -7.31
N PHE A 555 -0.80 1.06 -7.62
CA PHE A 555 0.46 1.17 -6.88
C PHE A 555 0.72 2.57 -6.34
N GLY A 556 1.37 2.63 -5.18
CA GLY A 556 1.66 3.85 -4.46
C GLY A 556 3.09 3.87 -3.91
N PHE A 557 3.96 4.75 -4.41
CA PHE A 557 5.36 4.84 -3.96
C PHE A 557 5.76 6.25 -3.58
N ILE A 558 6.65 6.36 -2.59
CA ILE A 558 7.47 7.55 -2.37
C ILE A 558 8.84 7.33 -3.02
N VAL A 559 9.26 8.25 -3.89
CA VAL A 559 10.49 8.13 -4.69
C VAL A 559 11.17 9.50 -4.88
N PRO A 560 12.44 9.55 -5.31
CA PRO A 560 13.11 10.81 -5.62
C PRO A 560 12.43 11.56 -6.77
N ILE A 561 12.34 12.90 -6.66
CA ILE A 561 11.71 13.79 -7.65
C ILE A 561 12.31 13.69 -9.06
N SER A 562 13.51 13.12 -9.18
CA SER A 562 14.14 12.89 -10.49
C SER A 562 13.23 12.11 -11.45
N ILE A 563 12.37 11.23 -10.94
CA ILE A 563 11.40 10.48 -11.76
C ILE A 563 10.50 11.38 -12.60
N VAL A 564 10.19 12.60 -12.14
CA VAL A 564 9.29 13.54 -12.85
C VAL A 564 10.01 14.59 -13.70
N CYS A 565 11.33 14.75 -13.57
CA CYS A 565 12.03 15.87 -14.23
C CYS A 565 13.44 15.59 -14.75
N THR A 566 13.88 14.33 -14.81
CA THR A 566 15.20 13.96 -15.35
C THR A 566 15.08 13.18 -16.66
N GLN A 567 15.90 13.53 -17.66
CA GLN A 567 15.87 12.92 -19.01
C GLN A 567 15.95 11.39 -19.01
N ARG A 568 16.87 10.81 -18.23
CA ARG A 568 17.03 9.34 -18.13
C ARG A 568 15.83 8.62 -17.52
N MET A 569 14.90 9.35 -16.90
CA MET A 569 13.66 8.78 -16.33
C MET A 569 12.53 8.69 -17.36
N LYS A 570 12.81 9.02 -18.63
CA LYS A 570 11.86 8.88 -19.73
C LYS A 570 11.29 7.46 -19.84
N ALA A 571 12.14 6.43 -19.84
CA ALA A 571 11.69 5.04 -19.98
C ALA A 571 10.68 4.63 -18.91
N ILE A 572 10.92 4.95 -17.63
CA ILE A 572 9.97 4.62 -16.56
C ILE A 572 8.68 5.44 -16.65
N GLN A 573 8.75 6.74 -17.03
CA GLN A 573 7.54 7.53 -17.28
C GLN A 573 6.70 6.95 -18.43
N GLU A 574 7.34 6.42 -19.48
CA GLU A 574 6.66 5.75 -20.58
C GLU A 574 6.03 4.44 -20.14
N GLN A 575 6.72 3.62 -19.32
CA GLN A 575 6.13 2.41 -18.75
C GLN A 575 4.89 2.74 -17.91
N ILE A 576 4.98 3.70 -16.98
CA ILE A 576 3.85 4.16 -16.16
C ILE A 576 2.71 4.65 -17.07
N SER A 577 3.01 5.50 -18.05
CA SER A 577 1.99 6.03 -18.98
C SER A 577 1.28 4.94 -19.78
N SER A 578 1.97 3.84 -20.07
CA SER A 578 1.43 2.73 -20.88
C SER A 578 0.64 1.70 -20.08
N ALA A 579 0.90 1.59 -18.78
CA ALA A 579 0.32 0.58 -17.90
C ALA A 579 -0.80 1.13 -16.98
N THR A 580 -1.00 2.45 -16.97
CA THR A 580 -1.92 3.11 -16.03
C THR A 580 -3.03 3.86 -16.73
N HIS A 581 -4.19 3.94 -16.07
CA HIS A 581 -5.29 4.80 -16.48
C HIS A 581 -5.18 6.21 -15.90
N SER A 582 -4.77 6.32 -14.64
CA SER A 582 -4.61 7.59 -13.94
C SER A 582 -3.40 7.51 -13.01
N THR A 583 -2.61 8.57 -12.96
CA THR A 583 -1.46 8.71 -12.05
C THR A 583 -1.43 10.10 -11.43
N TRP A 584 -1.25 10.15 -10.11
CA TRP A 584 -1.10 11.36 -9.32
C TRP A 584 0.34 11.51 -8.84
N PHE A 585 0.95 12.67 -9.10
CA PHE A 585 2.29 13.03 -8.66
C PHE A 585 2.21 14.16 -7.65
N SER A 586 2.53 13.89 -6.39
CA SER A 586 2.65 14.92 -5.35
C SER A 586 4.11 15.22 -5.05
N ASN A 587 4.52 16.48 -5.16
CA ASN A 587 5.92 16.89 -5.24
C ASN A 587 6.32 17.76 -4.04
N TYR A 588 7.39 17.37 -3.33
CA TYR A 588 7.75 17.99 -2.05
C TYR A 588 9.18 18.56 -2.07
N ALA A 589 9.31 19.77 -1.53
CA ALA A 589 10.59 20.39 -1.24
C ALA A 589 11.26 19.75 -0.02
N GLU A 590 12.58 19.90 0.05
CA GLU A 590 13.42 19.49 1.19
C GLU A 590 13.75 20.69 2.11
N ARG A 591 13.33 21.90 1.72
CA ARG A 591 13.52 23.13 2.50
C ARG A 591 12.29 24.03 2.34
N PRO A 592 11.76 24.61 3.43
CA PRO A 592 12.30 24.58 4.80
C PRO A 592 12.08 23.27 5.59
N GLY A 593 11.11 22.43 5.21
CA GLY A 593 10.80 21.16 5.86
C GLY A 593 11.23 19.93 5.05
N LYS A 594 11.44 18.79 5.73
CA LYS A 594 11.88 17.51 5.14
C LYS A 594 10.89 16.39 5.44
N LEU A 595 10.53 15.60 4.43
CA LEU A 595 9.71 14.40 4.65
C LEU A 595 10.49 13.34 5.44
N PHE A 596 11.76 13.12 5.06
CA PHE A 596 12.66 12.18 5.71
C PHE A 596 13.70 12.92 6.54
N VAL A 597 13.70 12.65 7.85
CA VAL A 597 14.68 13.22 8.77
C VAL A 597 16.04 12.57 8.51
N GLY A 598 17.06 13.38 8.20
CA GLY A 598 18.43 12.89 7.94
C GLY A 598 18.74 12.52 6.49
N ALA A 599 17.80 12.73 5.55
CA ALA A 599 18.05 12.55 4.11
C ALA A 599 17.93 13.88 3.37
N GLU A 600 18.88 14.16 2.47
CA GLU A 600 18.83 15.34 1.59
C GLU A 600 18.34 14.96 0.20
N VAL A 601 17.05 14.63 0.10
CA VAL A 601 16.43 14.15 -1.14
C VAL A 601 15.09 14.85 -1.34
N LEU A 602 14.91 15.45 -2.51
CA LEU A 602 13.62 15.95 -2.98
C LEU A 602 12.75 14.76 -3.41
N LEU A 603 11.50 14.74 -2.98
CA LEU A 603 10.66 13.55 -3.08
C LEU A 603 9.38 13.82 -3.85
N THR A 604 8.86 12.74 -4.42
CA THR A 604 7.57 12.69 -5.08
C THR A 604 6.84 11.44 -4.62
N ILE A 605 5.58 11.61 -4.26
CA ILE A 605 4.66 10.49 -4.05
C ILE A 605 3.93 10.26 -5.37
N ILE A 606 3.95 9.02 -5.84
CA ILE A 606 3.25 8.55 -7.02
C ILE A 606 2.13 7.64 -6.56
N LEU A 607 0.91 7.92 -6.97
CA LEU A 607 -0.23 7.03 -6.83
C LEU A 607 -0.72 6.70 -8.24
N SER A 608 -1.00 5.44 -8.55
CA SER A 608 -1.46 5.04 -9.88
C SER A 608 -2.56 4.00 -9.83
N ARG A 609 -3.46 4.06 -10.81
CA ARG A 609 -4.44 3.02 -11.12
C ARG A 609 -4.07 2.37 -12.43
N CYS A 610 -3.88 1.05 -12.42
CA CYS A 610 -3.60 0.25 -13.59
C CYS A 610 -4.89 -0.07 -14.33
N ALA A 611 -4.85 0.01 -15.67
CA ALA A 611 -5.92 -0.52 -16.52
C ALA A 611 -5.36 -0.75 -17.93
N ALA A 612 -5.96 -1.68 -18.67
CA ALA A 612 -5.63 -1.97 -20.07
C ALA A 612 -5.82 -0.80 -21.09
N ARG A 613 -6.03 0.44 -20.66
CA ARG A 613 -6.25 1.61 -21.54
C ARG A 613 -4.92 2.19 -22.06
N LYS A 614 -4.94 2.73 -23.30
CA LYS A 614 -3.76 3.25 -24.01
C LYS A 614 -3.29 4.66 -23.60
N HIS A 615 -4.05 5.38 -22.77
CA HIS A 615 -3.69 6.74 -22.35
C HIS A 615 -3.98 6.95 -20.86
N SER A 616 -2.94 7.37 -20.13
CA SER A 616 -3.01 7.70 -18.70
C SER A 616 -3.32 9.19 -18.50
N ASN A 617 -4.27 9.50 -17.62
CA ASN A 617 -4.48 10.85 -17.11
C ASN A 617 -3.45 11.14 -16.02
N PHE A 618 -2.68 12.23 -16.19
CA PHE A 618 -1.72 12.64 -15.18
C PHE A 618 -2.25 13.81 -14.37
N TYR A 619 -2.13 13.70 -13.05
CA TYR A 619 -2.45 14.73 -12.09
C TYR A 619 -1.18 15.10 -11.35
N THR A 620 -0.96 16.37 -11.09
CA THR A 620 0.26 16.87 -10.47
C THR A 620 -0.07 17.94 -9.45
N THR A 621 0.72 18.02 -8.38
CA THR A 621 0.67 19.14 -7.44
C THR A 621 1.62 20.26 -7.85
N GLY A 622 1.47 21.41 -7.21
CA GLY A 622 2.56 22.38 -7.09
C GLY A 622 3.80 21.76 -6.44
N PHE A 623 4.91 22.51 -6.45
CA PHE A 623 6.07 22.12 -5.66
C PHE A 623 5.89 22.56 -4.21
N THR A 624 5.46 21.63 -3.35
CA THR A 624 5.03 21.91 -1.97
C THR A 624 6.21 22.28 -1.09
N LYS A 625 6.25 23.54 -0.63
CA LYS A 625 7.17 24.04 0.39
C LYS A 625 6.40 24.20 1.69
N TRP A 626 7.00 23.78 2.79
CA TRP A 626 6.37 23.72 4.09
C TRP A 626 7.44 23.74 5.20
N THR A 627 7.05 24.13 6.40
CA THR A 627 7.85 24.26 7.64
C THR A 627 7.55 23.10 8.60
N SER A 628 8.33 22.92 9.67
CA SER A 628 8.13 21.75 10.54
C SER A 628 6.80 21.82 11.30
N GLU A 629 6.32 23.03 11.55
CA GLU A 629 5.05 23.37 12.18
C GLU A 629 3.84 22.93 11.32
N GLU A 630 4.00 22.95 9.99
CA GLU A 630 2.95 22.55 9.04
C GLU A 630 2.86 21.04 8.82
N ARG A 631 3.75 20.23 9.45
CA ARG A 631 3.87 18.79 9.16
C ARG A 631 2.53 18.05 9.25
N ALA A 632 1.76 18.33 10.30
CA ALA A 632 0.49 17.66 10.57
C ALA A 632 -0.56 17.95 9.49
N LEU A 633 -0.48 19.10 8.83
CA LEU A 633 -1.46 19.56 7.84
C LEU A 633 -1.08 19.20 6.40
N LEU A 634 0.17 18.75 6.18
CA LEU A 634 0.80 18.64 4.87
C LEU A 634 -0.01 17.80 3.87
N PHE A 635 -0.54 16.66 4.31
CA PHE A 635 -1.31 15.75 3.45
C PHE A 635 -2.80 16.11 3.36
N GLU A 636 -3.33 16.87 4.32
CA GLU A 636 -4.71 17.37 4.30
C GLU A 636 -4.91 18.48 3.25
N GLN A 637 -3.84 19.18 2.89
CA GLN A 637 -3.88 20.32 1.96
C GLN A 637 -3.45 19.99 0.52
N VAL A 638 -3.26 18.71 0.18
CA VAL A 638 -2.83 18.32 -1.16
C VAL A 638 -3.85 18.78 -2.20
N SER A 639 -3.35 19.39 -3.28
CA SER A 639 -4.15 19.90 -4.37
C SER A 639 -3.59 19.45 -5.69
N TYR A 640 -4.33 18.58 -6.37
CA TYR A 640 -4.00 18.08 -7.69
C TYR A 640 -4.61 18.93 -8.80
N SER A 641 -3.85 19.09 -9.88
CA SER A 641 -4.27 19.68 -11.15
C SER A 641 -4.06 18.68 -12.28
N LEU A 642 -5.05 18.57 -13.18
CA LEU A 642 -4.93 17.71 -14.36
C LEU A 642 -3.87 18.27 -15.32
N LEU A 643 -2.87 17.44 -15.63
CA LEU A 643 -1.85 17.71 -16.63
C LEU A 643 -2.34 17.24 -18.00
N LYS A 644 -2.75 18.20 -18.82
CA LYS A 644 -3.27 17.91 -20.17
C LYS A 644 -2.18 17.67 -21.21
N LYS A 645 -1.03 18.35 -21.10
CA LYS A 645 0.09 18.24 -22.03
C LYS A 645 1.42 18.29 -21.29
N LYS A 646 2.36 17.42 -21.66
CA LYS A 646 3.75 17.50 -21.19
C LYS A 646 4.57 18.42 -22.09
N PRO A 647 5.48 19.25 -21.54
CA PRO A 647 6.41 20.04 -22.35
C PRO A 647 7.46 19.16 -23.04
N LYS A 648 7.90 18.08 -22.38
CA LYS A 648 8.80 17.05 -22.92
C LYS A 648 8.41 15.69 -22.34
N PRO A 649 8.75 14.56 -22.99
CA PRO A 649 8.35 13.22 -22.53
C PRO A 649 8.77 12.87 -21.10
N TYR A 650 9.86 13.47 -20.61
CA TYR A 650 10.46 13.24 -19.29
C TYR A 650 10.14 14.33 -18.26
N ILE A 651 9.23 15.26 -18.55
CA ILE A 651 8.84 16.34 -17.63
C ILE A 651 7.36 16.19 -17.27
N ILE A 652 7.10 15.96 -15.99
CA ILE A 652 5.81 16.22 -15.34
C ILE A 652 5.94 17.59 -14.66
N PRO A 653 5.26 18.63 -15.16
CA PRO A 653 5.22 19.94 -14.52
C PRO A 653 4.64 19.87 -13.12
N LYS A 654 5.03 20.81 -12.26
CA LYS A 654 4.60 20.91 -10.85
C LYS A 654 3.60 22.04 -10.71
N PHE A 655 2.41 21.84 -11.28
CA PHE A 655 1.36 22.86 -11.33
C PHE A 655 0.41 22.73 -10.16
N MET A 656 0.14 23.86 -9.52
CA MET A 656 -0.78 24.01 -8.39
C MET A 656 -2.23 24.19 -8.85
N ASN A 657 -2.48 24.75 -10.04
CA ASN A 657 -3.84 25.02 -10.51
C ASN A 657 -4.02 24.90 -12.04
N ALA A 658 -5.27 25.03 -12.49
CA ALA A 658 -5.65 24.88 -13.89
C ALA A 658 -5.16 26.04 -14.80
N ILE A 659 -4.87 27.23 -14.24
CA ILE A 659 -4.37 28.37 -15.01
C ILE A 659 -2.98 28.05 -15.55
N GLU A 660 -2.11 27.47 -14.72
CA GLU A 660 -0.76 27.07 -15.14
C GLU A 660 -0.78 26.02 -16.26
N SER A 661 -1.69 25.03 -16.17
CA SER A 661 -1.87 24.06 -17.26
C SER A 661 -2.34 24.74 -18.56
N LYS A 662 -3.28 25.69 -18.48
CA LYS A 662 -3.75 26.44 -19.67
C LYS A 662 -2.65 27.32 -20.28
N ILE A 663 -1.78 27.89 -19.44
CA ILE A 663 -0.61 28.65 -19.92
C ILE A 663 0.33 27.72 -20.69
N LEU A 664 0.64 26.54 -20.13
CA LEU A 664 1.50 25.58 -20.80
C LEU A 664 0.92 25.12 -22.15
N GLU A 665 -0.38 24.83 -22.22
CA GLU A 665 -1.04 24.46 -23.47
C GLU A 665 -0.81 25.50 -24.56
N LYS A 666 -0.92 26.78 -24.22
CA LYS A 666 -0.66 27.89 -25.16
C LYS A 666 0.81 27.94 -25.58
N LEU A 667 1.75 27.75 -24.64
CA LEU A 667 3.18 27.77 -24.94
C LEU A 667 3.60 26.62 -25.86
N VAL A 668 3.11 25.40 -25.61
CA VAL A 668 3.46 24.21 -26.41
C VAL A 668 2.58 24.09 -27.66
N ALA A 669 1.61 24.98 -27.88
CA ALA A 669 0.90 25.08 -29.17
C ALA A 669 1.62 26.00 -30.16
N CYS A 670 2.56 26.82 -29.68
CA CYS A 670 3.39 27.70 -30.51
C CYS A 670 4.69 27.02 -31.01
N GLU A 671 5.07 25.88 -30.42
CA GLU A 671 6.12 24.96 -30.93
C GLU A 671 5.51 23.96 -31.91
#